data_AF-A0A5Q0BJL4-F1
#
_entry.id   AF-A0A5Q0BJL4-F1
#
_cell.length_a   1.000
_cell.length_b   1.000
_cell.length_c   1.000
_cell.angle_alpha   90.00
_cell.angle_beta   90.00
_cell.angle_gamma   90.00
#
_symmetry.space_group_name_H-M   'P 1'
#
loop_
_entity.id
_entity.type
_entity.pdbx_description
1 polymer ?
#
loop_
_entity_poly.entity_id
_entity_poly.type
_entity_poly.pdbx_seq_one_letter_code
_entity_poly.pdbx_strand_id
1 'polypeptide(L)'
;MYKKLSLFSVLLVLGVLLLSAYMRASDAGLGCPEWPGCYGSSISDSLPAAHGLESSAAAEEHARWKSVALRSLAAALGVSVSLLVLASAWARRRSEALVLSLIALLLVGLQFSLGFWAARWLSAPLVLSLHGLLGLLALSVLYGLHSLQRPATLESGPTRVSALHWLARAGLLALLVEIALGGWMSIRHAGLACPDFPTCMGSYTPPLDFAAAFSLPDPGAQGGVLPQVARAAIHWAHRIGAVLVFVLLSLLALAISSNQAVGRLSKAGVLLNFLLLLQVCLGIAGVVLRLPVAIVVAHSAVALLLWLNVLHIVFYLRLRAPEAVIPQPALPEEITPIPAPVTGDNLFARLRGGLGKTRNGLSGFLGALGQKKIDRDLLDDIEAQLLMSDMGVTVTNEVVAELTQSLERSQLGDAEALATRLREQLYRMLSPCSIPLEIAKTGKPFVILVVGVNGVGKTTTIGKLANHLKTRGLQVMLAAGDTFRAAAVEQLQSWGERNQIPVISQGSGADSASVIFDGVQAAQARGADVLIADTAGRLHTKSNLMEELSKIKRIMARLDPEAPHEVLLVLDAGTGQNAISQARLFNEAVGLTGLVITKLDGTAKGGVVFALARQFGIPIRFIGVGEGIEDLQDFDARSFIDALFDRQAACSA
;
A
#
# COMPACT_ATOMS: atom_id res chain seq x y z
N MET A 1 14.32 25.98 -8.13
CA MET A 1 13.78 26.84 -7.05
C MET A 1 13.01 26.03 -6.00
N TYR A 2 11.95 25.30 -6.37
CA TYR A 2 11.08 24.53 -5.47
C TYR A 2 11.78 23.55 -4.51
N LYS A 3 12.77 22.78 -5.00
CA LYS A 3 13.56 21.85 -4.15
C LYS A 3 14.35 22.54 -3.05
N LYS A 4 14.90 23.71 -3.33
CA LYS A 4 15.64 24.51 -2.34
C LYS A 4 14.67 25.09 -1.31
N LEU A 5 13.50 25.57 -1.76
CA LEU A 5 12.47 26.13 -0.89
C LEU A 5 11.83 25.08 0.05
N SER A 6 11.59 23.86 -0.45
CA SER A 6 11.09 22.75 0.39
C SER A 6 12.11 22.31 1.43
N LEU A 7 13.38 22.17 1.06
CA LEU A 7 14.46 21.89 2.01
C LEU A 7 14.60 23.00 3.06
N PHE A 8 14.55 24.26 2.63
CA PHE A 8 14.59 25.41 3.53
C PHE A 8 13.44 25.39 4.55
N SER A 9 12.23 25.03 4.12
CA SER A 9 11.07 24.89 5.01
C SER A 9 11.23 23.75 6.02
N VAL A 10 11.82 22.61 5.61
CA VAL A 10 12.19 21.52 6.52
C VAL A 10 13.21 21.97 7.57
N LEU A 11 14.23 22.75 7.17
CA LEU A 11 15.21 23.29 8.10
C LEU A 11 14.61 24.32 9.06
N LEU A 12 13.69 25.16 8.59
CA LEU A 12 13.00 26.13 9.44
C LEU A 12 12.14 25.46 10.51
N VAL A 13 11.32 24.46 10.15
CA VAL A 13 10.49 23.77 11.14
C VAL A 13 11.33 22.95 12.14
N LEU A 14 12.46 22.38 11.71
CA LEU A 14 13.46 21.81 12.63
C LEU A 14 13.99 22.85 13.61
N GLY A 15 14.37 24.04 13.11
CA GLY A 15 14.82 25.15 13.95
C GLY A 15 13.77 25.59 14.96
N VAL A 16 12.50 25.70 14.55
CA VAL A 16 11.38 26.01 15.44
C VAL A 16 11.22 24.95 16.54
N LEU A 17 11.25 23.66 16.18
CA LEU A 17 11.12 22.56 17.15
C LEU A 17 12.29 22.51 18.15
N LEU A 18 13.52 22.72 17.68
CA LEU A 18 14.72 22.74 18.52
C LEU A 18 14.75 23.93 19.46
N LEU A 19 14.45 25.13 18.95
CA LEU A 19 14.40 26.33 19.77
C LEU A 19 13.25 26.25 20.79
N SER A 20 12.12 25.64 20.41
CA SER A 20 11.03 25.32 21.33
C SER A 20 11.48 24.35 22.44
N ALA A 21 12.25 23.31 22.11
CA ALA A 21 12.82 22.38 23.11
C ALA A 21 13.82 23.09 24.04
N TYR A 22 14.68 23.95 23.49
CA TYR A 22 15.61 24.78 24.26
C TYR A 22 14.86 25.73 25.22
N MET A 23 13.77 26.36 24.76
CA MET A 23 12.95 27.22 25.61
C MET A 23 12.27 26.45 26.75
N ARG A 24 11.86 25.20 26.53
CA ARG A 24 11.32 24.35 27.61
C ARG A 24 12.39 23.86 28.59
N ALA A 25 13.62 23.67 28.11
CA ALA A 25 14.73 23.15 28.91
C ALA A 25 15.50 24.24 29.67
N SER A 26 15.28 25.52 29.36
CA SER A 26 15.94 26.65 30.02
C SER A 26 14.94 27.50 30.81
N ASP A 27 15.42 28.26 31.80
CA ASP A 27 14.60 29.15 32.64
C ASP A 27 13.81 30.23 31.86
N ALA A 28 14.04 30.34 30.55
CA ALA A 28 13.27 31.18 29.63
C ALA A 28 11.81 30.72 29.45
N GLY A 29 11.47 29.47 29.81
CA GLY A 29 10.08 28.97 29.79
C GLY A 29 9.16 29.62 30.82
N LEU A 30 9.72 30.30 31.83
CA LEU A 30 9.00 31.02 32.88
C LEU A 30 8.96 32.55 32.63
N GLY A 31 9.52 33.03 31.50
CA GLY A 31 9.89 34.43 31.35
C GLY A 31 8.80 35.43 30.98
N CYS A 32 7.68 35.06 30.35
CA CYS A 32 6.57 36.00 30.04
C CYS A 32 5.30 35.23 29.59
N PRO A 33 4.31 35.02 30.47
CA PRO A 33 3.02 34.45 30.08
C PRO A 33 2.09 35.43 29.35
N GLU A 34 2.25 36.75 29.53
CA GLU A 34 1.25 37.73 29.09
C GLU A 34 1.73 38.68 27.98
N TRP A 35 0.81 39.08 27.11
CA TRP A 35 0.99 40.12 26.10
C TRP A 35 -0.15 41.16 26.26
N PRO A 36 0.12 42.48 26.30
CA PRO A 36 1.38 43.16 25.96
C PRO A 36 2.29 43.55 27.15
N GLY A 37 1.97 43.17 28.39
CA GLY A 37 2.80 43.44 29.58
C GLY A 37 3.38 42.16 30.19
N CYS A 38 4.64 42.17 30.62
CA CYS A 38 5.26 41.11 31.42
C CYS A 38 5.36 41.59 32.87
N TYR A 39 4.94 40.80 33.86
CA TYR A 39 5.52 40.61 35.23
C TYR A 39 4.57 39.75 36.09
N GLY A 40 5.11 38.79 36.86
CA GLY A 40 4.35 38.07 37.91
C GLY A 40 4.95 36.75 38.42
N SER A 41 5.98 36.85 39.28
CA SER A 41 6.57 35.90 40.27
C SER A 41 6.75 34.38 39.98
N SER A 42 7.95 33.87 40.32
CA SER A 42 8.42 32.48 40.20
C SER A 42 7.94 31.51 41.31
N ILE A 43 7.72 30.25 40.93
CA ILE A 43 7.49 29.12 41.85
C ILE A 43 8.84 28.63 42.38
N SER A 44 9.26 29.15 43.53
CA SER A 44 10.19 28.46 44.43
C SER A 44 10.07 29.06 45.83
N ASP A 45 9.14 28.54 46.64
CA ASP A 45 9.21 28.70 48.10
C ASP A 45 8.61 27.48 48.79
N SER A 46 9.46 26.45 48.90
CA SER A 46 9.48 25.57 50.06
C SER A 46 10.95 25.32 50.44
N LEU A 47 11.63 26.38 50.88
CA LEU A 47 12.86 26.34 51.69
C LEU A 47 12.97 27.69 52.43
N PRO A 48 13.03 27.74 53.76
CA PRO A 48 13.16 28.99 54.48
C PRO A 48 14.60 29.53 54.38
N ALA A 49 14.69 30.85 54.17
CA ALA A 49 15.86 31.73 54.33
C ALA A 49 16.95 31.71 53.24
N ALA A 50 16.86 32.65 52.30
CA ALA A 50 18.03 33.40 51.82
C ALA A 50 17.61 34.77 51.25
N HIS A 51 18.34 35.80 51.66
CA HIS A 51 18.13 37.21 51.36
C HIS A 51 18.27 37.57 49.87
N GLY A 52 17.57 38.66 49.50
CA GLY A 52 17.64 39.47 48.28
C GLY A 52 18.68 39.14 47.21
N LEU A 53 18.20 38.88 45.99
CA LEU A 53 18.93 39.07 44.74
C LEU A 53 17.96 39.60 43.68
N GLU A 54 18.25 40.81 43.19
CA GLU A 54 17.67 41.44 42.01
C GLU A 54 17.78 40.49 40.80
N SER A 55 16.70 40.30 40.04
CA SER A 55 16.81 39.75 38.68
C SER A 55 17.48 40.81 37.79
N SER A 56 18.71 40.56 37.35
CA SER A 56 19.45 41.52 36.53
C SER A 56 18.74 41.76 35.18
N ALA A 57 18.72 43.00 34.70
CA ALA A 57 18.16 43.38 33.39
C ALA A 57 18.73 42.54 32.23
N ALA A 58 19.95 42.03 32.37
CA ALA A 58 20.58 41.13 31.41
C ALA A 58 19.88 39.77 31.30
N ALA A 59 19.32 39.24 32.39
CA ALA A 59 18.56 37.98 32.38
C ALA A 59 17.20 38.14 31.67
N GLU A 60 16.53 39.27 31.87
CA GLU A 60 15.29 39.63 31.18
C GLU A 60 15.51 39.87 29.69
N GLU A 61 16.59 40.58 29.32
CA GLU A 61 16.96 40.79 27.93
C GLU A 61 17.27 39.47 27.21
N HIS A 62 17.99 38.56 27.87
CA HIS A 62 18.33 37.25 27.31
C HIS A 62 17.10 36.37 27.09
N ALA A 63 16.09 36.43 27.96
CA ALA A 63 14.82 35.73 27.78
C ALA A 63 14.00 36.32 26.62
N ARG A 64 14.01 37.65 26.47
CA ARG A 64 13.31 38.37 25.40
C ARG A 64 13.82 37.98 24.01
N TRP A 65 15.13 37.98 23.78
CA TRP A 65 15.72 37.63 22.48
C TRP A 65 15.39 36.20 22.04
N LYS A 66 15.38 35.23 22.96
CA LYS A 66 15.01 33.83 22.66
C LYS A 66 13.57 33.72 22.14
N SER A 67 12.64 34.42 22.78
CA SER A 67 11.23 34.43 22.38
C SER A 67 11.01 35.10 21.02
N VAL A 68 11.74 36.19 20.75
CA VAL A 68 11.71 36.89 19.46
C VAL A 68 12.24 35.98 18.35
N ALA A 69 13.38 35.31 18.57
CA ALA A 69 13.96 34.38 17.61
C ALA A 69 13.01 33.24 17.23
N LEU A 70 12.31 32.64 18.20
CA LEU A 70 11.33 31.58 17.94
C LEU A 70 10.16 32.08 17.08
N ARG A 71 9.64 33.27 17.39
CA ARG A 71 8.54 33.89 16.63
C ARG A 71 8.98 34.26 15.21
N SER A 72 10.18 34.81 15.05
CA SER A 72 10.75 35.14 13.75
C SER A 72 10.95 33.90 12.88
N LEU A 73 11.45 32.80 13.44
CA LEU A 73 11.58 31.52 12.73
C LEU A 73 10.21 30.94 12.34
N ALA A 74 9.21 31.01 13.23
CA ALA A 74 7.86 30.55 12.94
C ALA A 74 7.18 31.39 11.84
N ALA A 75 7.36 32.72 11.87
CA ALA A 75 6.88 33.60 10.82
C ALA A 75 7.57 33.32 9.47
N ALA A 76 8.90 33.14 9.48
CA ALA A 76 9.65 32.76 8.28
C ALA A 76 9.17 31.41 7.70
N LEU A 77 8.84 30.44 8.55
CA LEU A 77 8.24 29.16 8.14
C LEU A 77 6.87 29.37 7.49
N GLY A 78 6.01 30.21 8.08
CA GLY A 78 4.70 30.53 7.49
C GLY A 78 4.82 31.16 6.09
N VAL A 79 5.77 32.09 5.92
CA VAL A 79 6.08 32.69 4.62
C VAL A 79 6.63 31.65 3.64
N SER A 80 7.59 30.80 4.06
CA SER A 80 8.18 29.81 3.18
C SER A 80 7.17 28.77 2.70
N VAL A 81 6.25 28.34 3.57
CA VAL A 81 5.17 27.40 3.21
C VAL A 81 4.13 28.06 2.31
N SER A 82 3.80 29.34 2.53
CA SER A 82 2.92 30.10 1.62
C SER A 82 3.53 30.21 0.21
N LEU A 83 4.85 30.47 0.12
CA LEU A 83 5.57 30.46 -1.14
C LEU A 83 5.59 29.06 -1.80
N LEU A 84 5.64 27.98 -1.01
CA LEU A 84 5.50 26.61 -1.54
C LEU A 84 4.12 26.35 -2.15
N VAL A 85 3.05 26.83 -1.51
CA VAL A 85 1.68 26.73 -2.07
C VAL A 85 1.59 27.49 -3.38
N LEU A 86 2.04 28.74 -3.43
CA LEU A 86 2.05 29.55 -4.65
C LEU A 86 2.89 28.90 -5.77
N ALA A 87 4.09 28.41 -5.45
CA ALA A 87 4.95 27.73 -6.41
C ALA A 87 4.33 26.41 -6.91
N SER A 88 3.63 25.67 -6.05
CA SER A 88 2.94 24.42 -6.43
C SER A 88 1.73 24.68 -7.33
N ALA A 89 0.95 25.73 -7.02
CA ALA A 89 -0.20 26.15 -7.82
C ALA A 89 0.24 26.69 -9.20
N TRP A 90 1.29 27.53 -9.23
CA TRP A 90 1.80 28.13 -10.45
C TRP A 90 2.42 27.11 -11.41
N ALA A 91 3.12 26.10 -10.88
CA ALA A 91 3.80 25.11 -11.70
C ALA A 91 2.86 24.15 -12.46
N ARG A 92 1.53 24.17 -12.22
CA ARG A 92 0.52 23.23 -12.75
C ARG A 92 0.94 21.74 -12.71
N ARG A 93 1.89 21.38 -11.84
CA ARG A 93 2.53 20.07 -11.80
C ARG A 93 2.13 19.36 -10.51
N ARG A 94 1.40 18.24 -10.68
CA ARG A 94 1.03 17.24 -9.68
C ARG A 94 0.10 17.75 -8.58
N SER A 95 -1.14 17.27 -8.58
CA SER A 95 -2.16 17.53 -7.54
C SER A 95 -1.65 17.22 -6.13
N GLU A 96 -0.82 16.19 -5.96
CA GLU A 96 -0.27 15.78 -4.67
C GLU A 96 0.63 16.83 -4.00
N ALA A 97 1.46 17.53 -4.76
CA ALA A 97 2.38 18.53 -4.20
C ALA A 97 1.62 19.77 -3.70
N LEU A 98 0.55 20.15 -4.39
CA LEU A 98 -0.36 21.21 -3.97
C LEU A 98 -1.11 20.81 -2.70
N VAL A 99 -1.68 19.60 -2.65
CA VAL A 99 -2.40 19.07 -1.48
C VAL A 99 -1.49 19.05 -0.25
N LEU A 100 -0.27 18.51 -0.37
CA LEU A 100 0.68 18.46 0.75
C LEU A 100 1.14 19.86 1.19
N SER A 101 1.31 20.80 0.26
CA SER A 101 1.65 22.19 0.60
C SER A 101 0.51 22.89 1.34
N LEU A 102 -0.75 22.63 0.96
CA LEU A 102 -1.94 23.14 1.66
C LEU A 102 -2.10 22.52 3.05
N ILE A 103 -1.86 21.21 3.18
CA ILE A 103 -1.83 20.53 4.50
C ILE A 103 -0.74 21.14 5.38
N ALA A 104 0.46 21.36 4.85
CA ALA A 104 1.54 22.01 5.60
C ALA A 104 1.15 23.42 6.06
N LEU A 105 0.48 24.20 5.19
CA LEU A 105 -0.01 25.54 5.53
C LEU A 105 -1.05 25.48 6.65
N LEU A 106 -2.00 24.54 6.58
CA LEU A 106 -3.01 24.32 7.61
C LEU A 106 -2.38 23.94 8.96
N LEU A 107 -1.42 23.01 8.96
CA LEU A 107 -0.73 22.57 10.17
C LEU A 107 0.06 23.71 10.81
N VAL A 108 0.82 24.48 10.02
CA VAL A 108 1.58 25.64 10.51
C VAL A 108 0.64 26.73 11.02
N GLY A 109 -0.50 26.97 10.33
CA GLY A 109 -1.52 27.93 10.77
C GLY A 109 -2.20 27.53 12.08
N LEU A 110 -2.52 26.24 12.25
CA LEU A 110 -3.07 25.70 13.49
C LEU A 110 -2.04 25.77 14.62
N GLN A 111 -0.77 25.45 14.34
CA GLN A 111 0.32 25.56 15.30
C GLN A 111 0.50 27.02 15.77
N PHE A 112 0.48 27.99 14.85
CA PHE A 112 0.56 29.42 15.18
C PHE A 112 -0.64 29.87 16.02
N SER A 113 -1.85 29.45 15.64
CA SER A 113 -3.08 29.74 16.37
C SER A 113 -3.00 29.19 17.80
N LEU A 114 -2.66 27.91 17.98
CA LEU A 114 -2.51 27.31 19.30
C LEU A 114 -1.40 27.98 20.11
N GLY A 115 -0.29 28.40 19.49
CA GLY A 115 0.76 29.17 20.17
C GLY A 115 0.27 30.52 20.69
N PHE A 116 -0.58 31.21 19.92
CA PHE A 116 -1.21 32.47 20.32
C PHE A 116 -2.24 32.27 21.45
N TRP A 117 -3.10 31.26 21.34
CA TRP A 117 -4.15 30.97 22.32
C TRP A 117 -3.60 30.39 23.63
N ALA A 118 -2.54 29.56 23.56
CA ALA A 118 -1.84 29.03 24.73
C ALA A 118 -1.30 30.16 25.63
N ALA A 119 -0.89 31.28 25.03
CA ALA A 119 -0.39 32.43 25.76
C ALA A 119 -1.50 33.28 26.41
N ARG A 120 -2.78 33.09 26.06
CA ARG A 120 -3.86 34.01 26.49
C ARG A 120 -4.96 33.36 27.33
N TRP A 121 -5.24 32.06 27.16
CA TRP A 121 -6.40 31.41 27.81
C TRP A 121 -6.16 29.98 28.27
N LEU A 122 -5.16 29.27 27.73
CA LEU A 122 -4.95 27.85 28.03
C LEU A 122 -3.48 27.56 28.33
N SER A 123 -3.05 27.82 29.57
CA SER A 123 -1.83 27.26 30.16
C SER A 123 -1.98 25.76 30.47
N ALA A 124 -2.64 25.01 29.57
CA ALA A 124 -2.92 23.59 29.73
C ALA A 124 -1.78 22.77 29.10
N PRO A 125 -1.14 21.85 29.85
CA PRO A 125 -0.16 20.90 29.32
C PRO A 125 -0.56 20.22 28.00
N LEU A 126 -1.87 19.96 27.84
CA LEU A 126 -2.44 19.39 26.63
C LEU A 126 -2.23 20.26 25.38
N VAL A 127 -2.42 21.58 25.49
CA VAL A 127 -2.28 22.51 24.35
C VAL A 127 -0.84 22.58 23.89
N LEU A 128 0.11 22.63 24.82
CA LEU A 128 1.53 22.68 24.49
C LEU A 128 2.02 21.35 23.89
N SER A 129 1.51 20.22 24.37
CA SER A 129 1.74 18.91 23.73
C SER A 129 1.17 18.85 22.31
N LEU A 130 -0.06 19.34 22.11
CA LEU A 130 -0.69 19.39 20.79
C LEU A 130 0.08 20.30 19.83
N HIS A 131 0.55 21.46 20.31
CA HIS A 131 1.39 22.37 19.53
C HIS A 131 2.68 21.68 19.05
N GLY A 132 3.36 20.93 19.92
CA GLY A 132 4.55 20.15 19.56
C GLY A 132 4.27 19.05 18.53
N LEU A 133 3.16 18.31 18.70
CA LEU A 133 2.73 17.27 17.77
C LEU A 133 2.40 17.83 16.38
N LEU A 134 1.74 18.99 16.31
CA LEU A 134 1.48 19.66 15.03
C LEU A 134 2.77 20.09 14.33
N GLY A 135 3.76 20.56 15.07
CA GLY A 135 5.08 20.87 14.51
C GLY A 135 5.80 19.64 13.96
N LEU A 136 5.69 18.49 14.65
CA LEU A 136 6.25 17.22 14.16
C LEU A 136 5.50 16.70 12.91
N LEU A 137 4.18 16.86 12.86
CA LEU A 137 3.37 16.55 11.68
C LEU A 137 3.73 17.47 10.50
N ALA A 138 3.89 18.77 10.74
CA ALA A 138 4.33 19.73 9.73
C ALA A 138 5.72 19.36 9.18
N LEU A 139 6.68 18.99 10.03
CA LEU A 139 7.98 18.46 9.63
C LEU A 139 7.84 17.23 8.73
N SER A 140 6.95 16.30 9.09
CA SER A 140 6.70 15.07 8.34
C SER A 140 6.15 15.35 6.94
N VAL A 141 5.16 16.25 6.84
CA VAL A 141 4.55 16.65 5.57
C VAL A 141 5.55 17.38 4.68
N LEU A 142 6.30 18.34 5.23
CA LEU A 142 7.32 19.09 4.49
C LEU A 142 8.47 18.19 4.01
N TYR A 143 8.88 17.22 4.83
CA TYR A 143 9.87 16.22 4.43
C TYR A 143 9.34 15.33 3.30
N GLY A 144 8.09 14.87 3.40
CA GLY A 144 7.41 14.11 2.33
C GLY A 144 7.32 14.90 1.01
N LEU A 145 6.99 16.19 1.10
CA LEU A 145 6.95 17.09 -0.06
C LEU A 145 8.34 17.24 -0.71
N HIS A 146 9.41 17.30 0.10
CA HIS A 146 10.77 17.32 -0.39
C HIS A 146 11.19 15.99 -1.04
N SER A 147 10.78 14.85 -0.46
CA SER A 147 11.16 13.53 -0.94
C SER A 147 10.46 13.11 -2.22
N LEU A 148 9.23 13.58 -2.49
CA LEU A 148 8.49 13.38 -3.75
C LEU A 148 9.20 13.96 -4.99
N GLN A 149 10.21 14.80 -4.81
CA GLN A 149 10.95 15.47 -5.88
C GLN A 149 12.21 14.71 -6.32
N ARG A 150 12.54 13.58 -5.67
CA ARG A 150 13.64 12.71 -6.11
C ARG A 150 13.09 11.77 -7.20
N PRO A 151 13.69 11.71 -8.41
CA PRO A 151 13.30 10.72 -9.40
C PRO A 151 13.54 9.33 -8.81
N ALA A 152 12.47 8.59 -8.56
CA ALA A 152 12.55 7.18 -8.22
C ALA A 152 12.97 6.43 -9.48
N THR A 153 14.23 6.01 -9.56
CA THR A 153 14.59 4.89 -10.45
C THR A 153 13.88 3.67 -9.89
N LEU A 154 12.72 3.37 -10.47
CA LEU A 154 11.84 2.25 -10.12
C LEU A 154 12.54 0.94 -10.46
N GLU A 155 13.19 0.33 -9.47
CA GLU A 155 13.61 -1.07 -9.55
C GLU A 155 12.51 -1.93 -8.92
N SER A 156 11.82 -2.72 -9.75
CA SER A 156 10.88 -3.75 -9.31
C SER A 156 11.63 -4.83 -8.54
N GLY A 157 11.34 -4.96 -7.24
CA GLY A 157 11.96 -5.93 -6.36
C GLY A 157 10.93 -6.91 -5.76
N PRO A 158 11.37 -8.11 -5.32
CA PRO A 158 10.47 -9.19 -4.89
C PRO A 158 9.66 -8.88 -3.63
N THR A 159 8.60 -9.67 -3.44
CA THR A 159 7.49 -9.57 -2.46
C THR A 159 7.84 -9.69 -0.97
N ARG A 160 9.12 -9.82 -0.58
CA ARG A 160 9.59 -9.99 0.81
C ARG A 160 9.67 -8.69 1.64
N VAL A 161 8.98 -7.62 1.24
CA VAL A 161 9.08 -6.30 1.90
C VAL A 161 7.89 -6.00 2.84
N SER A 162 6.83 -6.84 2.88
CA SER A 162 5.64 -6.57 3.71
C SER A 162 5.94 -6.49 5.21
N ALA A 163 6.78 -7.39 5.73
CA ALA A 163 7.24 -7.36 7.11
C ALA A 163 8.04 -6.09 7.45
N LEU A 164 8.87 -5.61 6.52
CA LEU A 164 9.61 -4.34 6.70
C LEU A 164 8.68 -3.13 6.72
N HIS A 165 7.62 -3.11 5.90
CA HIS A 165 6.62 -2.04 5.94
C HIS A 165 5.90 -1.99 7.29
N TRP A 166 5.50 -3.14 7.81
CA TRP A 166 4.86 -3.23 9.12
C TRP A 166 5.81 -2.75 10.21
N LEU A 167 7.05 -3.26 10.23
CA LEU A 167 8.04 -2.92 11.24
C LEU A 167 8.44 -1.44 11.21
N ALA A 168 8.58 -0.85 10.02
CA ALA A 168 8.87 0.57 9.86
C ALA A 168 7.73 1.47 10.36
N ARG A 169 6.47 1.10 10.09
CA ARG A 169 5.29 1.83 10.56
C ARG A 169 5.09 1.69 12.07
N ALA A 170 5.27 0.48 12.60
CA ALA A 170 5.23 0.22 14.04
C ALA A 170 6.32 1.00 14.77
N GLY A 171 7.55 1.00 14.26
CA GLY A 171 8.66 1.79 14.78
C GLY A 171 8.41 3.30 14.72
N LEU A 172 7.83 3.81 13.62
CA LEU A 172 7.45 5.23 13.50
C LEU A 172 6.38 5.62 14.52
N LEU A 173 5.36 4.79 14.71
CA LEU A 173 4.30 5.05 15.69
C LEU A 173 4.84 5.01 17.12
N ALA A 174 5.67 4.01 17.46
CA ALA A 174 6.29 3.92 18.78
C ALA A 174 7.18 5.15 19.05
N LEU A 175 7.98 5.58 18.07
CA LEU A 175 8.80 6.78 18.18
C LEU A 175 7.95 8.06 18.32
N LEU A 176 6.80 8.16 17.64
CA LEU A 176 5.86 9.27 17.80
C LEU A 176 5.35 9.37 19.24
N VAL A 177 4.89 8.23 19.78
CA VAL A 177 4.39 8.14 21.17
C VAL A 177 5.49 8.52 22.15
N GLU A 178 6.71 8.07 21.90
CA GLU A 178 7.86 8.34 22.77
C GLU A 178 8.28 9.82 22.76
N ILE A 179 8.28 10.47 21.59
CA ILE A 179 8.54 11.92 21.48
C ILE A 179 7.41 12.71 22.16
N ALA A 180 6.15 12.29 21.99
CA ALA A 180 5.00 12.90 22.64
C ALA A 180 5.11 12.79 24.17
N LEU A 181 5.49 11.61 24.67
CA LEU A 181 5.68 11.33 26.08
C LEU A 181 6.86 12.11 26.68
N GLY A 182 7.97 12.25 25.94
CA GLY A 182 9.09 13.12 26.33
C GLY A 182 8.68 14.60 26.39
N GLY A 183 7.84 15.05 25.45
CA GLY A 183 7.21 16.36 25.49
C GLY A 183 6.33 16.54 26.73
N TRP A 184 5.45 15.57 27.02
CA TRP A 184 4.61 15.55 28.22
C TRP A 184 5.44 15.58 29.51
N MET A 185 6.52 14.79 29.57
CA MET A 185 7.46 14.76 30.70
C MET A 185 8.10 16.13 30.94
N SER A 186 8.52 16.82 29.88
CA SER A 186 9.09 18.17 29.97
C SER A 186 8.06 19.19 30.48
N ILE A 187 6.84 19.15 29.95
CA ILE A 187 5.76 20.08 30.30
C ILE A 187 5.24 19.87 31.73
N ARG A 188 5.23 18.61 32.21
CA ARG A 188 4.80 18.26 33.58
C ARG A 188 5.96 18.22 34.59
N HIS A 189 7.14 18.75 34.22
CA HIS A 189 8.34 18.81 35.08
C HIS A 189 8.73 17.46 35.70
N ALA A 190 8.58 16.37 34.94
CA ALA A 190 8.85 15.00 35.38
C ALA A 190 10.26 14.49 35.05
N GLY A 191 11.08 15.30 34.38
CA GLY A 191 12.41 14.88 33.87
C GLY A 191 13.42 14.42 34.93
N LEU A 192 13.26 14.78 36.19
CA LEU A 192 14.08 14.30 37.34
C LEU A 192 13.27 13.56 38.40
N ALA A 193 12.03 13.15 38.08
CA ALA A 193 11.20 12.42 39.04
C ALA A 193 11.78 11.04 39.42
N CYS A 194 12.56 10.44 38.52
CA CYS A 194 13.44 9.30 38.77
C CYS A 194 14.89 9.81 38.69
N PRO A 195 15.53 10.17 39.82
CA PRO A 195 16.85 10.81 39.83
C PRO A 195 18.02 9.84 39.61
N ASP A 196 17.77 8.54 39.74
CA ASP A 196 18.71 7.45 39.59
C ASP A 196 18.49 6.66 38.29
N PHE A 197 19.49 5.87 37.90
CA PHE A 197 19.45 4.95 36.76
C PHE A 197 20.30 3.72 37.11
N PRO A 198 19.86 2.48 36.79
CA PRO A 198 18.66 2.12 36.02
C PRO A 198 17.36 2.11 36.83
N THR A 199 17.43 2.19 38.16
CA THR A 199 16.28 2.23 39.08
C THR A 199 15.56 3.58 39.06
N CYS A 200 14.40 3.67 39.72
CA CYS A 200 13.72 4.93 39.98
C CYS A 200 13.38 5.01 41.47
N MET A 201 13.85 6.06 42.13
CA MET A 201 13.75 6.23 43.59
C MET A 201 14.34 5.03 44.35
N GLY A 202 15.42 4.44 43.83
CA GLY A 202 16.11 3.30 44.44
C GLY A 202 15.43 1.94 44.25
N SER A 203 14.34 1.86 43.47
CA SER A 203 13.62 0.61 43.21
C SER A 203 13.42 0.37 41.71
N TYR A 204 13.37 -0.90 41.30
CA TYR A 204 12.90 -1.32 39.97
C TYR A 204 11.37 -1.35 39.87
N THR A 205 10.68 -1.30 41.01
CA THR A 205 9.22 -1.25 41.14
C THR A 205 8.84 -0.10 42.08
N PRO A 206 9.09 1.15 41.68
CA PRO A 206 8.68 2.30 42.48
C PRO A 206 7.15 2.36 42.65
N PRO A 207 6.63 3.04 43.69
CA PRO A 207 5.21 3.38 43.75
C PRO A 207 4.87 4.39 42.64
N LEU A 208 3.98 4.01 41.73
CA LEU A 208 3.59 4.80 40.56
C LEU A 208 2.09 5.05 40.55
N ASP A 209 1.69 6.27 40.20
CA ASP A 209 0.28 6.62 39.96
C ASP A 209 0.09 7.05 38.50
N PHE A 210 -0.26 6.08 37.65
CA PHE A 210 -0.50 6.32 36.22
C PHE A 210 -1.80 7.08 35.95
N ALA A 211 -2.79 6.97 36.83
CA ALA A 211 -4.07 7.67 36.65
C ALA A 211 -3.89 9.18 36.83
N ALA A 212 -3.17 9.60 37.86
CA ALA A 212 -2.81 11.00 38.07
C ALA A 212 -1.76 11.51 37.06
N ALA A 213 -0.86 10.65 36.57
CA ALA A 213 0.18 11.01 35.60
C ALA A 213 -0.36 11.50 34.25
N PHE A 214 -1.49 10.93 33.81
CA PHE A 214 -2.09 11.19 32.50
C PHE A 214 -3.50 11.78 32.57
N SER A 215 -3.90 12.29 33.74
CA SER A 215 -5.16 13.01 33.88
C SER A 215 -5.15 14.29 33.06
N LEU A 216 -6.29 14.57 32.41
CA LEU A 216 -6.52 15.83 31.71
C LEU A 216 -6.64 16.95 32.75
N PRO A 217 -5.97 18.10 32.57
CA PRO A 217 -6.09 19.22 33.50
C PRO A 217 -7.51 19.79 33.47
N ASP A 218 -8.04 20.19 34.63
CA ASP A 218 -9.30 20.93 34.69
C ASP A 218 -9.17 22.28 33.96
N PRO A 219 -10.14 22.68 33.11
CA PRO A 219 -10.07 23.90 32.28
C PRO A 219 -9.96 25.25 33.02
N GLY A 220 -9.81 25.26 34.35
CA GLY A 220 -9.68 26.47 35.18
C GLY A 220 -8.69 26.36 36.34
N ALA A 221 -8.02 25.22 36.52
CA ALA A 221 -6.99 25.07 37.55
C ALA A 221 -5.65 25.57 36.98
N GLN A 222 -5.01 26.54 37.64
CA GLN A 222 -3.63 26.90 37.37
C GLN A 222 -2.78 25.65 37.66
N GLY A 223 -2.31 24.98 36.61
CA GLY A 223 -1.76 23.62 36.65
C GLY A 223 -0.73 23.40 37.76
N GLY A 224 -1.19 22.86 38.90
CA GLY A 224 -0.34 22.52 40.02
C GLY A 224 0.68 21.45 39.66
N VAL A 225 1.82 21.47 40.36
CA VAL A 225 2.86 20.45 40.21
C VAL A 225 2.27 19.10 40.59
N LEU A 226 2.33 18.13 39.68
CA LEU A 226 1.87 16.77 39.95
C LEU A 226 2.57 16.17 41.18
N PRO A 227 1.89 15.30 41.96
CA PRO A 227 2.51 14.53 43.02
C PRO A 227 3.75 13.78 42.51
N GLN A 228 4.76 13.60 43.37
CA GLN A 228 6.02 12.95 43.01
C GLN A 228 5.81 11.57 42.36
N VAL A 229 4.88 10.76 42.88
CA VAL A 229 4.55 9.42 42.36
C VAL A 229 3.92 9.45 40.96
N ALA A 230 3.17 10.51 40.63
CA ALA A 230 2.60 10.73 39.30
C ALA A 230 3.67 11.22 38.31
N ARG A 231 4.57 12.12 38.73
CA ARG A 231 5.72 12.54 37.91
C ARG A 231 6.68 11.37 37.66
N ALA A 232 6.91 10.54 38.68
CA ALA A 232 7.71 9.33 38.55
C ALA A 232 7.08 8.35 37.56
N ALA A 233 5.75 8.22 37.54
CA ALA A 233 5.06 7.38 36.57
C ALA A 233 5.24 7.86 35.12
N ILE A 234 5.22 9.18 34.87
CA ILE A 234 5.52 9.74 33.53
C ILE A 234 6.95 9.40 33.11
N HIS A 235 7.94 9.64 33.98
CA HIS A 235 9.35 9.37 33.67
C HIS A 235 9.57 7.86 33.48
N TRP A 236 8.99 7.02 34.32
CA TRP A 236 9.09 5.56 34.20
C TRP A 236 8.46 5.03 32.91
N ALA A 237 7.28 5.56 32.52
CA ALA A 237 6.66 5.24 31.24
C ALA A 237 7.56 5.60 30.06
N HIS A 238 8.22 6.75 30.11
CA HIS A 238 9.19 7.17 29.09
C HIS A 238 10.37 6.20 29.01
N ARG A 239 10.94 5.75 30.14
CA ARG A 239 12.03 4.75 30.12
C ARG A 239 11.61 3.42 29.49
N ILE A 240 10.42 2.90 29.83
CA ILE A 240 9.90 1.65 29.27
C ILE A 240 9.61 1.82 27.77
N GLY A 241 8.99 2.94 27.38
CA GLY A 241 8.73 3.28 25.98
C GLY A 241 10.03 3.37 25.17
N ALA A 242 11.08 3.99 25.71
CA ALA A 242 12.41 4.04 25.09
C ALA A 242 13.01 2.64 24.84
N VAL A 243 12.82 1.68 25.76
CA VAL A 243 13.26 0.29 25.55
C VAL A 243 12.47 -0.37 24.41
N LEU A 244 11.15 -0.19 24.36
CA LEU A 244 10.32 -0.70 23.26
C LEU A 244 10.74 -0.11 21.91
N VAL A 245 10.93 1.21 21.84
CA VAL A 245 11.42 1.91 20.64
C VAL A 245 12.80 1.40 20.24
N PHE A 246 13.70 1.19 21.20
CA PHE A 246 15.03 0.64 20.96
C PHE A 246 14.94 -0.73 20.29
N VAL A 247 14.18 -1.66 20.87
CA VAL A 247 14.01 -3.00 20.29
C VAL A 247 13.42 -2.94 18.88
N LEU A 248 12.33 -2.20 18.68
CA LEU A 248 11.65 -2.12 17.37
C LEU A 248 12.56 -1.50 16.29
N LEU A 249 13.25 -0.40 16.60
CA LEU A 249 14.12 0.28 15.64
C LEU A 249 15.43 -0.46 15.39
N SER A 250 15.99 -1.16 16.38
CA SER A 250 17.13 -2.06 16.19
C SER A 250 16.77 -3.25 15.30
N LEU A 251 15.59 -3.85 15.48
CA LEU A 251 15.10 -4.91 14.59
C LEU A 251 14.91 -4.39 13.16
N LEU A 252 14.38 -3.18 13.01
CA LEU A 252 14.24 -2.54 11.70
C LEU A 252 15.59 -2.27 11.04
N ALA A 253 16.55 -1.71 11.78
CA ALA A 253 17.90 -1.43 11.32
C ALA A 253 18.61 -2.72 10.88
N LEU A 254 18.48 -3.80 11.65
CA LEU A 254 19.06 -5.10 11.34
C LEU A 254 18.39 -5.72 10.10
N ALA A 255 17.06 -5.69 10.02
CA ALA A 255 16.31 -6.22 8.89
C ALA A 255 16.61 -5.48 7.57
N ILE A 256 16.88 -4.17 7.63
CA ILE A 256 17.29 -3.39 6.46
C ILE A 256 18.75 -3.67 6.10
N SER A 257 19.66 -3.67 7.08
CA SER A 257 21.11 -3.81 6.87
C SER A 257 21.49 -5.21 6.37
N SER A 258 20.75 -6.25 6.78
CA SER A 258 20.99 -7.64 6.38
C SER A 258 20.33 -8.02 5.06
N ASN A 259 19.42 -7.20 4.52
CA ASN A 259 18.64 -7.54 3.34
C ASN A 259 19.23 -6.95 2.06
N GLN A 260 19.89 -7.81 1.28
CA GLN A 260 20.51 -7.44 0.00
C GLN A 260 19.51 -6.83 -1.00
N ALA A 261 18.22 -7.16 -0.90
CA ALA A 261 17.21 -6.61 -1.79
C ALA A 261 17.05 -5.09 -1.61
N VAL A 262 17.29 -4.52 -0.43
CA VAL A 262 17.17 -3.07 -0.12
C VAL A 262 18.54 -2.40 0.09
N GLY A 263 19.54 -2.79 -0.71
CA GLY A 263 20.93 -2.32 -0.55
C GLY A 263 21.12 -0.79 -0.49
N ARG A 264 20.29 0.01 -1.17
CA ARG A 264 20.34 1.49 -1.09
C ARG A 264 19.92 2.04 0.29
N LEU A 265 19.15 1.27 1.06
CA LEU A 265 18.66 1.64 2.39
C LEU A 265 19.60 1.16 3.52
N SER A 266 20.59 0.34 3.23
CA SER A 266 21.59 -0.15 4.21
C SER A 266 22.25 0.99 4.98
N LYS A 267 22.64 2.07 4.29
CA LYS A 267 23.20 3.28 4.92
C LYS A 267 22.22 3.96 5.87
N ALA A 268 20.93 3.97 5.54
CA ALA A 268 19.89 4.52 6.42
C ALA A 268 19.70 3.62 7.65
N GLY A 269 19.78 2.30 7.50
CA GLY A 269 19.75 1.35 8.62
C GLY A 269 20.95 1.48 9.58
N VAL A 270 22.16 1.65 9.05
CA VAL A 270 23.36 1.92 9.87
C VAL A 270 23.24 3.25 10.60
N LEU A 271 22.80 4.30 9.91
CA LEU A 271 22.55 5.61 10.52
C LEU A 271 21.47 5.53 11.60
N LEU A 272 20.40 4.74 11.39
CA LEU A 272 19.36 4.51 12.38
C LEU A 272 19.94 3.94 13.68
N ASN A 273 20.78 2.92 13.58
CA ASN A 273 21.40 2.30 14.77
C ASN A 273 22.35 3.26 15.50
N PHE A 274 23.15 4.04 14.75
CA PHE A 274 24.02 5.06 15.33
C PHE A 274 23.23 6.13 16.09
N LEU A 275 22.20 6.68 15.46
CA LEU A 275 21.34 7.70 16.09
C LEU A 275 20.61 7.12 17.31
N LEU A 276 20.20 5.86 17.27
CA LEU A 276 19.51 5.20 18.38
C LEU A 276 20.43 5.01 19.59
N LEU A 277 21.67 4.56 19.37
CA LEU A 277 22.66 4.45 20.44
C LEU A 277 22.96 5.83 21.05
N LEU A 278 23.15 6.85 20.20
CA LEU A 278 23.37 8.21 20.65
C LEU A 278 22.17 8.74 21.47
N GLN A 279 20.94 8.45 21.06
CA GLN A 279 19.73 8.85 21.77
C GLN A 279 19.67 8.28 23.19
N VAL A 280 19.97 6.98 23.34
CA VAL A 280 19.99 6.30 24.64
C VAL A 280 21.10 6.86 25.52
N CYS A 281 22.31 7.02 24.98
CA CYS A 281 23.43 7.61 25.72
C CYS A 281 23.11 9.03 26.23
N LEU A 282 22.51 9.87 25.39
CA LEU A 282 22.09 11.22 25.78
C LEU A 282 20.95 11.20 26.82
N GLY A 283 20.03 10.24 26.73
CA GLY A 283 18.96 10.06 27.72
C GLY A 283 19.50 9.67 29.10
N ILE A 284 20.41 8.69 29.16
CA ILE A 284 21.10 8.28 30.39
C ILE A 284 21.92 9.42 30.96
N ALA A 285 22.72 10.10 30.11
CA ALA A 285 23.51 11.25 30.52
C ALA A 285 22.63 12.39 31.07
N GLY A 286 21.45 12.59 30.49
CA GLY A 286 20.46 13.55 30.99
C GLY A 286 20.04 13.27 32.43
N VAL A 287 19.83 12.01 32.81
CA VAL A 287 19.49 11.65 34.19
C VAL A 287 20.71 11.77 35.10
N VAL A 288 21.83 11.12 34.74
CA VAL A 288 23.05 11.02 35.56
C VAL A 288 23.66 12.40 35.84
N LEU A 289 23.63 13.30 34.84
CA LEU A 289 24.17 14.66 34.95
C LEU A 289 23.13 15.69 35.39
N ARG A 290 21.94 15.26 35.81
CA ARG A 290 20.85 16.11 36.33
C ARG A 290 20.35 17.19 35.35
N LEU A 291 20.03 16.76 34.13
CA LEU A 291 19.44 17.51 33.02
C LEU A 291 20.20 18.80 32.60
N PRO A 292 21.49 18.74 32.20
CA PRO A 292 22.13 19.89 31.59
C PRO A 292 21.38 20.30 30.31
N VAL A 293 21.08 21.59 30.15
CA VAL A 293 20.28 22.11 29.02
C VAL A 293 20.83 21.65 27.67
N ALA A 294 22.16 21.66 27.50
CA ALA A 294 22.82 21.20 26.29
C ALA A 294 22.52 19.73 25.96
N ILE A 295 22.48 18.86 26.97
CA ILE A 295 22.19 17.43 26.81
C ILE A 295 20.72 17.22 26.46
N VAL A 296 19.80 17.94 27.11
CA VAL A 296 18.35 17.85 26.82
C VAL A 296 18.04 18.30 25.39
N VAL A 297 18.69 19.39 24.95
CA VAL A 297 18.55 19.88 23.57
C VAL A 297 19.18 18.91 22.58
N ALA A 298 20.36 18.37 22.86
CA ALA A 298 20.99 17.35 22.02
C ALA A 298 20.13 16.10 21.91
N HIS A 299 19.57 15.61 23.01
CA HIS A 299 18.64 14.48 23.04
C HIS A 299 17.38 14.75 22.20
N SER A 300 16.84 15.97 22.27
CA SER A 300 15.70 16.38 21.44
C SER A 300 16.06 16.46 19.95
N ALA A 301 17.28 16.94 19.63
CA ALA A 301 17.76 17.03 18.26
C ALA A 301 17.96 15.66 17.62
N VAL A 302 18.57 14.73 18.35
CA VAL A 302 18.77 13.36 17.88
C VAL A 302 17.43 12.64 17.72
N ALA A 303 16.43 12.91 18.57
CA ALA A 303 15.07 12.39 18.37
C ALA A 303 14.42 12.87 17.05
N LEU A 304 14.59 14.15 16.69
CA LEU A 304 14.09 14.68 15.42
C LEU A 304 14.84 14.10 14.21
N LEU A 305 16.14 13.82 14.34
CA LEU A 305 16.92 13.14 13.31
C LEU A 305 16.51 11.68 13.16
N LEU A 306 16.23 10.98 14.27
CA LEU A 306 15.65 9.63 14.26
C LEU A 306 14.30 9.63 13.55
N TRP A 307 13.42 10.59 13.88
CA TRP A 307 12.13 10.76 13.23
C TRP A 307 12.26 10.90 11.72
N LEU A 308 13.13 11.81 11.25
CA LEU A 308 13.38 12.00 9.82
C LEU A 308 14.00 10.78 9.15
N ASN A 309 14.87 10.04 9.83
CA ASN A 309 15.48 8.83 9.31
C ASN A 309 14.43 7.70 9.13
N VAL A 310 13.58 7.47 10.13
CA VAL A 310 12.49 6.47 10.04
C VAL A 310 11.45 6.89 9.00
N LEU A 311 11.10 8.17 8.91
CA LEU A 311 10.25 8.69 7.83
C LEU A 311 10.85 8.45 6.44
N HIS A 312 12.17 8.65 6.29
CA HIS A 312 12.87 8.35 5.04
C HIS A 312 12.74 6.88 4.66
N ILE A 313 12.94 5.99 5.63
CA ILE A 313 12.77 4.53 5.46
C ILE A 313 11.32 4.21 5.04
N VAL A 314 10.31 4.72 5.75
CA VAL A 314 8.90 4.48 5.43
C VAL A 314 8.55 4.99 4.03
N PHE A 315 9.01 6.19 3.67
CA PHE A 315 8.77 6.78 2.35
C PHE A 315 9.45 5.96 1.24
N TYR A 316 10.71 5.56 1.44
CA TYR A 316 11.44 4.74 0.48
C TYR A 316 10.78 3.37 0.27
N LEU A 317 10.34 2.72 1.35
CA LEU A 317 9.61 1.47 1.28
C LEU A 317 8.27 1.64 0.55
N ARG A 318 7.51 2.72 0.82
CA ARG A 318 6.26 3.05 0.11
C ARG A 318 6.45 3.23 -1.39
N LEU A 319 7.52 3.91 -1.83
CA LEU A 319 7.81 4.09 -3.26
C LEU A 319 8.21 2.79 -3.97
N ARG A 320 8.63 1.77 -3.21
CA ARG A 320 9.01 0.45 -3.72
C ARG A 320 7.93 -0.59 -3.51
N ALA A 321 6.92 -0.31 -2.70
CA ALA A 321 5.65 -0.98 -2.84
C ALA A 321 5.22 -0.77 -4.30
N PRO A 322 4.70 -1.79 -4.98
CA PRO A 322 4.03 -1.56 -6.23
C PRO A 322 2.88 -0.60 -5.92
N GLU A 323 3.11 0.69 -6.15
CA GLU A 323 2.06 1.52 -6.70
C GLU A 323 1.60 0.68 -7.89
N ALA A 324 0.38 0.13 -7.79
CA ALA A 324 -0.30 -0.25 -9.00
C ALA A 324 -0.24 1.02 -9.84
N VAL A 325 0.64 1.03 -10.83
CA VAL A 325 0.56 1.96 -11.93
C VAL A 325 -0.81 1.64 -12.50
N ILE A 326 -1.83 2.33 -11.99
CA ILE A 326 -3.02 2.63 -12.75
C ILE A 326 -2.41 3.49 -13.85
N PRO A 327 -2.29 2.96 -15.07
CA PRO A 327 -2.00 3.85 -16.17
C PRO A 327 -3.07 4.94 -16.05
N GLN A 328 -2.68 6.21 -15.97
CA GLN A 328 -3.63 7.23 -16.38
C GLN A 328 -4.14 6.74 -17.72
N PRO A 329 -5.46 6.60 -17.93
CA PRO A 329 -5.96 6.33 -19.26
C PRO A 329 -5.38 7.46 -20.09
N ALA A 330 -4.42 7.15 -20.94
CA ALA A 330 -4.22 7.99 -22.10
C ALA A 330 -5.62 8.09 -22.69
N LEU A 331 -6.13 9.32 -22.81
CA LEU A 331 -7.24 9.59 -23.70
C LEU A 331 -6.94 8.79 -24.98
N PRO A 332 -7.84 7.92 -25.45
CA PRO A 332 -7.52 7.03 -26.55
C PRO A 332 -6.94 7.86 -27.69
N GLU A 333 -5.65 7.67 -27.96
CA GLU A 333 -5.09 8.04 -29.24
C GLU A 333 -5.96 7.32 -30.27
N GLU A 334 -6.39 8.06 -31.27
CA GLU A 334 -7.31 7.67 -32.33
C GLU A 334 -6.96 6.28 -32.89
N ILE A 335 -7.64 5.23 -32.41
CA ILE A 335 -7.42 3.86 -32.87
C ILE A 335 -8.22 3.66 -34.16
N THR A 336 -7.49 3.32 -35.22
CA THR A 336 -7.93 3.11 -36.58
C THR A 336 -9.09 2.10 -36.75
N PRO A 337 -9.81 2.15 -37.89
CA PRO A 337 -11.05 1.40 -38.09
C PRO A 337 -10.88 -0.12 -38.02
N ILE A 338 -11.94 -0.79 -37.60
CA ILE A 338 -12.09 -2.24 -37.43
C ILE A 338 -11.72 -2.98 -38.74
N PRO A 339 -10.74 -3.91 -38.73
CA PRO A 339 -10.47 -4.77 -39.89
C PRO A 339 -11.53 -5.87 -40.03
N ALA A 340 -11.63 -6.41 -41.25
CA ALA A 340 -12.61 -7.39 -41.74
C ALA A 340 -12.60 -8.75 -40.98
N PRO A 341 -13.61 -9.63 -41.19
CA PRO A 341 -13.93 -10.75 -40.30
C PRO A 341 -12.82 -11.80 -40.22
N VAL A 342 -12.69 -12.39 -39.02
CA VAL A 342 -11.58 -13.26 -38.62
C VAL A 342 -11.81 -14.70 -39.10
N THR A 343 -10.90 -15.24 -39.92
CA THR A 343 -10.84 -16.68 -40.27
C THR A 343 -10.18 -17.51 -39.16
N GLY A 344 -10.44 -18.82 -39.11
CA GLY A 344 -9.87 -19.73 -38.10
C GLY A 344 -8.34 -19.69 -38.00
N ASP A 345 -7.65 -19.52 -39.13
CA ASP A 345 -6.18 -19.40 -39.17
C ASP A 345 -5.66 -18.15 -38.45
N ASN A 346 -6.44 -17.06 -38.45
CA ASN A 346 -6.08 -15.81 -37.79
C ASN A 346 -6.25 -15.91 -36.26
N LEU A 347 -7.20 -16.71 -35.76
CA LEU A 347 -7.38 -16.96 -34.33
C LEU A 347 -6.21 -17.73 -33.72
N PHE A 348 -5.79 -18.83 -34.37
CA PHE A 348 -4.64 -19.61 -33.92
C PHE A 348 -3.34 -18.80 -33.98
N ALA A 349 -3.15 -17.99 -35.02
CA ALA A 349 -2.00 -17.09 -35.13
C ALA A 349 -1.94 -16.07 -33.97
N ARG A 350 -3.09 -15.50 -33.57
CA ARG A 350 -3.17 -14.59 -32.41
C ARG A 350 -2.91 -15.32 -31.08
N LEU A 351 -3.49 -16.50 -30.89
CA LEU A 351 -3.22 -17.32 -29.70
C LEU A 351 -1.73 -17.65 -29.58
N ARG A 352 -1.12 -18.07 -30.68
CA ARG A 352 0.32 -18.33 -30.78
C ARG A 352 1.15 -17.08 -30.45
N GLY A 353 0.74 -15.92 -30.98
CA GLY A 353 1.36 -14.62 -30.68
C GLY A 353 1.28 -14.27 -29.19
N GLY A 354 0.09 -14.38 -28.60
CA GLY A 354 -0.15 -14.14 -27.18
C GLY A 354 0.59 -15.11 -26.26
N LEU A 355 0.79 -16.36 -26.67
CA LEU A 355 1.58 -17.31 -25.87
C LEU A 355 3.09 -17.21 -26.13
N GLY A 356 3.54 -16.31 -27.01
CA GLY A 356 4.92 -16.26 -27.50
C GLY A 356 5.98 -16.24 -26.40
N LYS A 357 5.80 -15.49 -25.32
CA LYS A 357 6.76 -15.44 -24.20
C LYS A 357 6.83 -16.74 -23.41
N THR A 358 5.67 -17.33 -23.08
CA THR A 358 5.60 -18.62 -22.36
C THR A 358 6.11 -19.75 -23.25
N ARG A 359 5.71 -19.76 -24.52
CA ARG A 359 6.17 -20.70 -25.55
C ARG A 359 7.68 -20.63 -25.71
N ASN A 360 8.30 -19.46 -25.90
CA ASN A 360 9.74 -19.36 -26.12
C ASN A 360 10.56 -19.93 -24.94
N GLY A 361 10.05 -19.82 -23.71
CA GLY A 361 10.65 -20.48 -22.54
C GLY A 361 10.55 -22.01 -22.61
N LEU A 362 9.39 -22.55 -23.00
CA LEU A 362 9.17 -23.99 -23.08
C LEU A 362 9.83 -24.65 -24.31
N SER A 363 9.72 -24.01 -25.49
CA SER A 363 10.26 -24.50 -26.76
C SER A 363 11.78 -24.37 -26.83
N GLY A 364 12.36 -23.29 -26.30
CA GLY A 364 13.81 -23.13 -26.18
C GLY A 364 14.42 -24.21 -25.27
N PHE A 365 13.72 -24.55 -24.19
CA PHE A 365 14.09 -25.66 -23.33
C PHE A 365 14.00 -27.01 -24.06
N LEU A 366 12.85 -27.37 -24.63
CA LEU A 366 12.67 -28.63 -25.36
C LEU A 366 13.64 -28.80 -26.54
N GLY A 367 14.00 -27.71 -27.23
CA GLY A 367 15.02 -27.71 -28.28
C GLY A 367 16.41 -28.03 -27.76
N ALA A 368 16.80 -27.49 -26.59
CA ALA A 368 18.06 -27.80 -25.94
C ALA A 368 18.13 -29.26 -25.42
N LEU A 369 16.98 -29.88 -25.15
CA LEU A 369 16.89 -31.27 -24.69
C LEU A 369 17.09 -32.31 -25.80
N GLY A 370 16.97 -31.93 -27.09
CA GLY A 370 17.12 -32.84 -28.23
C GLY A 370 18.48 -33.55 -28.34
N GLN A 371 19.50 -33.06 -27.62
CA GLN A 371 20.85 -33.64 -27.62
C GLN A 371 21.21 -34.39 -26.33
N LYS A 372 20.36 -34.36 -25.29
CA LYS A 372 20.62 -35.05 -24.02
C LYS A 372 20.03 -36.46 -24.04
N LYS A 373 20.70 -37.39 -23.36
CA LYS A 373 20.12 -38.72 -23.07
C LYS A 373 18.89 -38.52 -22.17
N ILE A 374 17.84 -39.31 -22.42
CA ILE A 374 16.65 -39.28 -21.57
C ILE A 374 16.95 -40.10 -20.32
N ASP A 375 17.28 -39.41 -19.24
CA ASP A 375 17.59 -39.96 -17.92
C ASP A 375 16.91 -39.15 -16.81
N ARG A 376 17.21 -39.47 -15.55
CA ARG A 376 16.60 -38.79 -14.39
C ARG A 376 17.01 -37.33 -14.30
N ASP A 377 18.25 -36.99 -14.63
CA ASP A 377 18.75 -35.62 -14.60
C ASP A 377 17.95 -34.72 -15.58
N LEU A 378 17.55 -35.26 -16.74
CA LEU A 378 16.67 -34.58 -17.67
C LEU A 378 15.27 -34.29 -17.10
N LEU A 379 14.73 -35.22 -16.30
CA LEU A 379 13.42 -35.05 -15.66
C LEU A 379 13.46 -33.98 -14.58
N ASP A 380 14.57 -33.87 -13.84
CA ASP A 380 14.80 -32.81 -12.86
C ASP A 380 14.89 -31.42 -13.55
N ASP A 381 15.56 -31.35 -14.71
CA ASP A 381 15.59 -30.14 -15.54
C ASP A 381 14.16 -29.74 -16.00
N ILE A 382 13.34 -30.71 -16.40
CA ILE A 382 11.93 -30.50 -16.79
C ILE A 382 11.11 -30.00 -15.59
N GLU A 383 11.29 -30.61 -14.41
CA GLU A 383 10.64 -30.19 -13.17
C GLU A 383 10.92 -28.71 -12.88
N ALA A 384 12.20 -28.32 -12.92
CA ALA A 384 12.62 -26.94 -12.66
C ALA A 384 11.95 -25.96 -13.64
N GLN A 385 11.91 -26.31 -14.94
CA GLN A 385 11.31 -25.45 -15.95
C GLN A 385 9.79 -25.30 -15.79
N LEU A 386 9.08 -26.39 -15.49
CA LEU A 386 7.64 -26.36 -15.24
C LEU A 386 7.33 -25.50 -14.00
N LEU A 387 8.12 -25.59 -12.94
CA LEU A 387 8.00 -24.73 -11.76
C LEU A 387 8.26 -23.25 -12.09
N MET A 388 9.30 -22.94 -12.87
CA MET A 388 9.61 -21.56 -13.30
C MET A 388 8.48 -20.93 -14.13
N SER A 389 7.67 -21.74 -14.82
CA SER A 389 6.51 -21.30 -15.60
C SER A 389 5.24 -21.06 -14.76
N ASP A 390 5.33 -21.14 -13.42
CA ASP A 390 4.23 -20.99 -12.46
C ASP A 390 3.14 -22.08 -12.53
N MET A 391 3.47 -23.31 -12.99
CA MET A 391 2.54 -24.46 -12.95
C MET A 391 2.21 -24.97 -11.54
N GLY A 392 3.08 -24.67 -10.57
CA GLY A 392 2.91 -25.11 -9.18
C GLY A 392 3.36 -26.55 -8.93
N VAL A 393 3.76 -26.81 -7.69
CA VAL A 393 4.43 -28.06 -7.27
C VAL A 393 3.56 -29.30 -7.54
N THR A 394 2.28 -29.26 -7.19
CA THR A 394 1.38 -30.41 -7.33
C THR A 394 1.27 -30.86 -8.79
N VAL A 395 1.08 -29.91 -9.71
CA VAL A 395 0.95 -30.21 -11.13
C VAL A 395 2.26 -30.70 -11.70
N THR A 396 3.37 -30.02 -11.37
CA THR A 396 4.69 -30.44 -11.84
C THR A 396 5.01 -31.87 -11.39
N ASN A 397 4.76 -32.22 -10.13
CA ASN A 397 5.02 -33.56 -9.62
C ASN A 397 4.19 -34.62 -10.36
N GLU A 398 2.92 -34.33 -10.68
CA GLU A 398 2.05 -35.22 -11.44
C GLU A 398 2.54 -35.42 -12.89
N VAL A 399 3.08 -34.37 -13.51
CA VAL A 399 3.72 -34.46 -14.83
C VAL A 399 5.00 -35.29 -14.77
N VAL A 400 5.91 -34.98 -13.85
CA VAL A 400 7.21 -35.66 -13.73
C VAL A 400 7.05 -37.14 -13.38
N ALA A 401 6.09 -37.48 -12.52
CA ALA A 401 5.78 -38.87 -12.18
C ALA A 401 5.31 -39.68 -13.41
N GLU A 402 4.44 -39.11 -14.24
CA GLU A 402 3.97 -39.77 -15.47
C GLU A 402 5.11 -39.95 -16.50
N LEU A 403 5.98 -38.94 -16.63
CA LEU A 403 7.15 -39.03 -17.51
C LEU A 403 8.15 -40.06 -17.00
N THR A 404 8.40 -40.13 -15.69
CA THR A 404 9.27 -41.13 -15.05
C THR A 404 8.75 -42.54 -15.32
N GLN A 405 7.45 -42.76 -15.11
CA GLN A 405 6.83 -44.06 -15.37
C GLN A 405 6.92 -44.44 -16.86
N SER A 406 6.77 -43.47 -17.75
CA SER A 406 6.91 -43.70 -19.20
C SER A 406 8.36 -44.03 -19.59
N LEU A 407 9.34 -43.45 -18.91
CA LEU A 407 10.77 -43.75 -19.08
C LEU A 407 11.09 -45.18 -18.65
N GLU A 408 10.63 -45.59 -17.46
CA GLU A 408 10.85 -46.94 -16.93
C GLU A 408 10.21 -48.03 -17.80
N ARG A 409 9.09 -47.73 -18.46
CA ARG A 409 8.44 -48.61 -19.43
C ARG A 409 9.08 -48.62 -20.81
N SER A 410 10.22 -47.93 -21.00
CA SER A 410 10.90 -47.78 -22.29
C SER A 410 10.01 -47.17 -23.40
N GLN A 411 9.05 -46.32 -23.03
CA GLN A 411 8.14 -45.66 -23.97
C GLN A 411 8.66 -44.29 -24.46
N LEU A 412 9.84 -43.88 -23.98
CA LEU A 412 10.50 -42.61 -24.30
C LEU A 412 11.82 -42.90 -25.02
N GLY A 413 11.74 -43.19 -26.32
CA GLY A 413 12.90 -43.55 -27.14
C GLY A 413 13.74 -42.35 -27.60
N ASP A 414 13.12 -41.17 -27.74
CA ASP A 414 13.75 -39.94 -28.19
C ASP A 414 13.04 -38.68 -27.64
N ALA A 415 13.64 -37.51 -27.90
CA ALA A 415 13.12 -36.23 -27.42
C ALA A 415 11.76 -35.86 -28.03
N GLU A 416 11.40 -36.42 -29.18
CA GLU A 416 10.10 -36.21 -29.82
C GLU A 416 8.98 -37.01 -29.12
N ALA A 417 9.27 -38.26 -28.75
CA ALA A 417 8.40 -39.07 -27.90
C ALA A 417 8.17 -38.42 -26.54
N LEU A 418 9.23 -37.87 -25.92
CA LEU A 418 9.13 -37.12 -24.66
C LEU A 418 8.25 -35.87 -24.79
N ALA A 419 8.47 -35.05 -25.81
CA ALA A 419 7.65 -33.86 -26.05
C ALA A 419 6.18 -34.24 -26.32
N THR A 420 5.95 -35.33 -27.05
CA THR A 420 4.59 -35.84 -27.32
C THR A 420 3.90 -36.29 -26.04
N ARG A 421 4.60 -37.03 -25.17
CA ARG A 421 4.05 -37.47 -23.87
C ARG A 421 3.77 -36.31 -22.93
N LEU A 422 4.68 -35.33 -22.85
CA LEU A 422 4.46 -34.12 -22.07
C LEU A 422 3.21 -33.37 -22.58
N ARG A 423 3.09 -33.19 -23.90
CA ARG A 423 1.94 -32.53 -24.53
C ARG A 423 0.62 -33.25 -24.22
N GLU A 424 0.60 -34.58 -24.33
CA GLU A 424 -0.56 -35.40 -23.97
C GLU A 424 -0.96 -35.25 -22.50
N GLN A 425 0.02 -35.25 -21.59
CA GLN A 425 -0.25 -35.14 -20.16
C GLN A 425 -0.80 -33.76 -19.79
N LEU A 426 -0.23 -32.69 -20.35
CA LEU A 426 -0.72 -31.33 -20.15
C LEU A 426 -2.13 -31.15 -20.73
N TYR A 427 -2.41 -31.74 -21.89
CA TYR A 427 -3.76 -31.72 -22.47
C TYR A 427 -4.78 -32.43 -21.57
N ARG A 428 -4.44 -33.60 -21.01
CA ARG A 428 -5.32 -34.34 -20.08
C ARG A 428 -5.67 -33.54 -18.83
N MET A 429 -4.78 -32.67 -18.37
CA MET A 429 -5.05 -31.81 -17.21
C MET A 429 -6.03 -30.68 -17.53
N LEU A 430 -6.01 -30.15 -18.75
CA LEU A 430 -6.86 -29.03 -19.17
C LEU A 430 -8.19 -29.45 -19.78
N SER A 431 -8.25 -30.61 -20.43
CA SER A 431 -9.45 -31.05 -21.16
C SER A 431 -10.73 -31.08 -20.31
N PRO A 432 -10.73 -31.44 -19.00
CA PRO A 432 -11.96 -31.42 -18.20
C PRO A 432 -12.49 -30.01 -17.94
N CYS A 433 -11.64 -28.98 -18.04
CA CYS A 433 -12.00 -27.59 -17.83
C CYS A 433 -12.29 -26.85 -19.15
N SER A 434 -12.16 -27.52 -20.30
CA SER A 434 -12.36 -26.96 -21.64
C SER A 434 -13.84 -26.98 -22.05
N ILE A 435 -14.69 -26.29 -21.28
CA ILE A 435 -16.15 -26.27 -21.49
C ILE A 435 -16.58 -24.86 -21.91
N PRO A 436 -17.06 -24.66 -23.15
CA PRO A 436 -17.53 -23.36 -23.63
C PRO A 436 -18.68 -22.79 -22.80
N LEU A 437 -18.84 -21.46 -22.82
CA LEU A 437 -20.01 -20.82 -22.23
C LEU A 437 -21.23 -21.04 -23.13
N GLU A 438 -22.23 -21.76 -22.61
CA GLU A 438 -23.50 -21.99 -23.28
C GLU A 438 -24.58 -21.07 -22.72
N ILE A 439 -25.21 -20.29 -23.60
CA ILE A 439 -26.29 -19.37 -23.23
C ILE A 439 -27.61 -20.04 -23.58
N ALA A 440 -28.41 -20.35 -22.57
CA ALA A 440 -29.70 -20.97 -22.75
C ALA A 440 -30.64 -20.07 -23.57
N LYS A 441 -31.39 -20.67 -24.50
CA LYS A 441 -32.37 -19.94 -25.34
C LYS A 441 -33.66 -19.59 -24.60
N THR A 442 -33.90 -20.22 -23.46
CA THR A 442 -35.06 -20.09 -22.57
C THR A 442 -34.58 -19.59 -21.20
N GLY A 443 -35.43 -18.89 -20.44
CA GLY A 443 -35.01 -18.29 -19.16
C GLY A 443 -34.21 -16.99 -19.33
N LYS A 444 -34.60 -16.14 -20.28
CA LYS A 444 -33.91 -14.86 -20.53
C LYS A 444 -34.24 -13.81 -19.45
N PRO A 445 -33.29 -12.94 -19.07
CA PRO A 445 -31.91 -12.86 -19.57
C PRO A 445 -30.96 -13.85 -18.88
N PHE A 446 -29.98 -14.38 -19.63
CA PHE A 446 -28.86 -15.10 -19.03
C PHE A 446 -27.94 -14.11 -18.30
N VAL A 447 -27.83 -14.25 -16.98
CA VAL A 447 -27.11 -13.29 -16.12
C VAL A 447 -25.69 -13.78 -15.83
N ILE A 448 -24.70 -13.00 -16.29
CA ILE A 448 -23.26 -13.22 -16.05
C ILE A 448 -22.79 -12.21 -15.00
N LEU A 449 -22.40 -12.70 -13.82
CA LEU A 449 -21.76 -11.90 -12.78
C LEU A 449 -20.24 -11.98 -12.91
N VAL A 450 -19.59 -10.89 -13.29
CA VAL A 450 -18.14 -10.85 -13.46
C VAL A 450 -17.46 -10.38 -12.19
N VAL A 451 -16.56 -11.20 -11.66
CA VAL A 451 -15.84 -10.97 -10.38
C VAL A 451 -14.33 -11.05 -10.57
N GLY A 452 -13.58 -10.56 -9.58
CA GLY A 452 -12.12 -10.55 -9.60
C GLY A 452 -11.53 -9.28 -9.03
N VAL A 453 -10.21 -9.25 -8.85
CA VAL A 453 -9.57 -8.12 -8.18
C VAL A 453 -9.36 -6.92 -9.12
N ASN A 454 -8.94 -5.77 -8.60
CA ASN A 454 -8.62 -4.62 -9.44
C ASN A 454 -7.37 -4.89 -10.28
N GLY A 455 -7.38 -4.40 -11.52
CA GLY A 455 -6.21 -4.49 -12.42
C GLY A 455 -6.06 -5.80 -13.20
N VAL A 456 -6.87 -6.84 -12.95
CA VAL A 456 -6.86 -8.10 -13.71
C VAL A 456 -7.56 -8.03 -15.06
N GLY A 457 -8.20 -6.91 -15.37
CA GLY A 457 -8.86 -6.69 -16.66
C GLY A 457 -10.37 -6.92 -16.70
N LYS A 458 -11.09 -6.98 -15.56
CA LYS A 458 -12.55 -7.21 -15.50
C LYS A 458 -13.38 -6.38 -16.50
N THR A 459 -13.34 -5.06 -16.41
CA THR A 459 -14.14 -4.17 -17.26
C THR A 459 -13.75 -4.29 -18.73
N THR A 460 -12.47 -4.52 -19.03
CA THR A 460 -11.99 -4.82 -20.39
C THR A 460 -12.54 -6.16 -20.89
N THR A 461 -12.51 -7.21 -20.07
CA THR A 461 -13.10 -8.53 -20.39
C THR A 461 -14.60 -8.42 -20.63
N ILE A 462 -15.33 -7.63 -19.83
CA ILE A 462 -16.76 -7.37 -20.03
C ILE A 462 -17.00 -6.74 -21.40
N GLY A 463 -16.25 -5.70 -21.76
CA GLY A 463 -16.37 -5.04 -23.06
C GLY A 463 -16.11 -5.96 -24.24
N LYS A 464 -15.06 -6.80 -24.15
CA LYS A 464 -14.73 -7.80 -25.18
C LYS A 464 -15.78 -8.91 -25.26
N LEU A 465 -16.22 -9.44 -24.11
CA LEU A 465 -17.26 -10.47 -24.04
C LEU A 465 -18.58 -9.95 -24.60
N ALA A 466 -18.94 -8.70 -24.30
CA ALA A 466 -20.14 -8.09 -24.82
C ALA A 466 -20.11 -7.99 -26.36
N ASN A 467 -18.97 -7.61 -26.94
CA ASN A 467 -18.78 -7.65 -28.40
C ASN A 467 -18.85 -9.08 -28.95
N HIS A 468 -18.15 -10.03 -28.32
CA HIS A 468 -18.12 -11.45 -28.71
C HIS A 468 -19.51 -12.10 -28.73
N LEU A 469 -20.36 -11.78 -27.76
CA LEU A 469 -21.74 -12.27 -27.72
C LEU A 469 -22.64 -11.52 -28.73
N LYS A 470 -22.43 -10.22 -28.90
CA LYS A 470 -23.16 -9.41 -29.90
C LYS A 470 -22.88 -9.89 -31.33
N THR A 471 -21.62 -10.20 -31.67
CA THR A 471 -21.25 -10.71 -33.01
C THR A 471 -21.84 -12.09 -33.30
N ARG A 472 -22.22 -12.85 -32.26
CA ARG A 472 -23.00 -14.10 -32.35
C ARG A 472 -24.51 -13.88 -32.47
N GLY A 473 -24.96 -12.63 -32.58
CA GLY A 473 -26.36 -12.26 -32.78
C GLY A 473 -27.17 -12.15 -31.49
N LEU A 474 -26.55 -12.13 -30.31
CA LEU A 474 -27.24 -11.99 -29.03
C LEU A 474 -27.46 -10.52 -28.65
N GLN A 475 -28.62 -10.23 -28.07
CA GLN A 475 -28.95 -8.95 -27.47
C GLN A 475 -28.32 -8.85 -26.07
N VAL A 476 -27.24 -8.08 -25.96
CA VAL A 476 -26.48 -7.91 -24.72
C VAL A 476 -26.87 -6.62 -24.02
N MET A 477 -26.83 -6.62 -22.69
CA MET A 477 -26.93 -5.44 -21.83
C MET A 477 -25.86 -5.49 -20.74
N LEU A 478 -25.40 -4.33 -20.27
CA LEU A 478 -24.38 -4.21 -19.23
C LEU A 478 -24.95 -3.54 -17.98
N ALA A 479 -24.46 -3.93 -16.80
CA ALA A 479 -24.73 -3.26 -15.53
C ALA A 479 -23.42 -2.82 -14.86
N ALA A 480 -23.32 -1.53 -14.55
CA ALA A 480 -22.13 -0.89 -13.99
C ALA A 480 -22.06 -1.03 -12.46
N GLY A 481 -21.83 -2.26 -11.97
CA GLY A 481 -21.79 -2.54 -10.53
C GLY A 481 -20.46 -2.21 -9.81
N ASP A 482 -19.37 -1.81 -10.49
CA ASP A 482 -18.18 -1.21 -9.83
C ASP A 482 -18.43 0.28 -9.51
N THR A 483 -19.46 0.54 -8.69
CA THR A 483 -19.92 1.90 -8.35
C THR A 483 -18.94 2.65 -7.47
N PHE A 484 -18.01 1.96 -6.80
CA PHE A 484 -17.00 2.60 -5.96
C PHE A 484 -16.03 3.43 -6.81
N ARG A 485 -15.75 3.00 -8.04
CA ARG A 485 -14.79 3.66 -8.93
C ARG A 485 -15.54 4.38 -10.04
N ALA A 486 -15.67 5.71 -9.93
CA ALA A 486 -16.26 6.54 -10.99
C ALA A 486 -15.69 6.22 -12.38
N ALA A 487 -14.36 6.10 -12.49
CA ALA A 487 -13.69 5.74 -13.73
C ALA A 487 -14.05 4.33 -14.27
N ALA A 488 -14.45 3.38 -13.43
CA ALA A 488 -14.88 2.05 -13.88
C ALA A 488 -16.27 2.10 -14.52
N VAL A 489 -17.18 2.89 -13.92
CA VAL A 489 -18.50 3.17 -14.49
C VAL A 489 -18.36 3.86 -15.85
N GLU A 490 -17.55 4.93 -15.93
CA GLU A 490 -17.28 5.65 -17.18
C GLU A 490 -16.65 4.73 -18.24
N GLN A 491 -15.66 3.91 -17.84
CA GLN A 491 -15.02 2.97 -18.75
C GLN A 491 -16.01 1.95 -19.31
N LEU A 492 -16.91 1.40 -18.49
CA LEU A 492 -17.93 0.47 -18.96
C LEU A 492 -18.96 1.15 -19.88
N GLN A 493 -19.33 2.41 -19.59
CA GLN A 493 -20.19 3.21 -20.46
C GLN A 493 -19.54 3.45 -21.82
N SER A 494 -18.25 3.80 -21.87
CA SER A 494 -17.52 3.94 -23.14
C SER A 494 -17.47 2.63 -23.94
N TRP A 495 -17.32 1.49 -23.26
CA TRP A 495 -17.41 0.17 -23.92
C TRP A 495 -18.82 -0.09 -24.47
N GLY A 496 -19.86 0.28 -23.72
CA GLY A 496 -21.25 0.21 -24.17
C GLY A 496 -21.51 1.08 -25.39
N GLU A 497 -21.10 2.35 -25.36
CA GLU A 497 -21.22 3.27 -26.50
C GLU A 497 -20.50 2.75 -27.74
N ARG A 498 -19.23 2.32 -27.58
CA ARG A 498 -18.41 1.77 -28.66
C ARG A 498 -19.06 0.54 -29.31
N ASN A 499 -19.66 -0.33 -28.49
CA ASN A 499 -20.31 -1.55 -28.97
C ASN A 499 -21.80 -1.34 -29.28
N GLN A 500 -22.36 -0.14 -29.13
CA GLN A 500 -23.80 0.13 -29.21
C GLN A 500 -24.62 -0.82 -28.33
N ILE A 501 -24.19 -1.00 -27.08
CA ILE A 501 -24.81 -1.87 -26.08
C ILE A 501 -25.31 -1.01 -24.91
N PRO A 502 -26.58 -1.14 -24.49
CA PRO A 502 -27.12 -0.38 -23.38
C PRO A 502 -26.42 -0.71 -22.05
N VAL A 503 -26.11 0.33 -21.27
CA VAL A 503 -25.48 0.21 -19.95
C VAL A 503 -26.38 0.80 -18.88
N ILE A 504 -26.69 0.01 -17.85
CA ILE A 504 -27.41 0.45 -16.65
C ILE A 504 -26.40 0.95 -15.63
N SER A 505 -26.60 2.18 -15.15
CA SER A 505 -25.75 2.84 -14.16
C SER A 505 -26.57 3.81 -13.33
N GLN A 506 -26.25 3.92 -12.03
CA GLN A 506 -26.79 4.93 -11.12
C GLN A 506 -25.73 5.98 -10.71
N GLY A 507 -24.55 5.96 -11.34
CA GLY A 507 -23.42 6.84 -11.01
C GLY A 507 -22.51 6.31 -9.89
N SER A 508 -21.46 7.09 -9.60
CA SER A 508 -20.45 6.73 -8.58
C SER A 508 -21.05 6.80 -7.16
N GLY A 509 -20.74 5.82 -6.33
CA GLY A 509 -21.18 5.75 -4.92
C GLY A 509 -22.55 5.10 -4.69
N ALA A 510 -23.23 4.63 -5.74
CA ALA A 510 -24.46 3.86 -5.62
C ALA A 510 -24.24 2.47 -5.00
N ASP A 511 -25.27 1.85 -4.44
CA ASP A 511 -25.20 0.46 -3.96
C ASP A 511 -25.12 -0.50 -5.17
N SER A 512 -24.02 -1.25 -5.30
CA SER A 512 -23.77 -2.15 -6.43
C SER A 512 -24.87 -3.18 -6.62
N ALA A 513 -25.42 -3.68 -5.52
CA ALA A 513 -26.57 -4.59 -5.55
C ALA A 513 -27.82 -3.95 -6.18
N SER A 514 -28.11 -2.68 -5.90
CA SER A 514 -29.23 -1.95 -6.49
C SER A 514 -29.03 -1.72 -7.99
N VAL A 515 -27.82 -1.34 -8.42
CA VAL A 515 -27.51 -1.17 -9.86
C VAL A 515 -27.71 -2.47 -10.62
N ILE A 516 -27.28 -3.58 -10.05
CA ILE A 516 -27.42 -4.91 -10.64
C ILE A 516 -28.89 -5.36 -10.67
N PHE A 517 -29.64 -5.11 -9.59
CA PHE A 517 -31.08 -5.40 -9.53
C PHE A 517 -31.85 -4.67 -10.63
N ASP A 518 -31.57 -3.38 -10.81
CA ASP A 518 -32.14 -2.59 -11.91
C ASP A 518 -31.68 -3.10 -13.28
N GLY A 519 -30.45 -3.57 -13.38
CA GLY A 519 -29.90 -4.23 -14.57
C GLY A 519 -30.71 -5.45 -14.99
N VAL A 520 -31.02 -6.35 -14.04
CA VAL A 520 -31.82 -7.56 -14.29
C VAL A 520 -33.24 -7.18 -14.72
N GLN A 521 -33.90 -6.27 -14.01
CA GLN A 521 -35.25 -5.82 -14.39
C GLN A 521 -35.27 -5.14 -15.77
N ALA A 522 -34.29 -4.29 -16.07
CA ALA A 522 -34.19 -3.62 -17.36
C ALA A 522 -33.94 -4.62 -18.50
N ALA A 523 -33.12 -5.64 -18.27
CA ALA A 523 -32.86 -6.71 -19.24
C ALA A 523 -34.11 -7.56 -19.49
N GLN A 524 -34.87 -7.92 -18.43
CA GLN A 524 -36.16 -8.60 -18.55
C GLN A 524 -37.18 -7.76 -19.33
N ALA A 525 -37.34 -6.48 -18.97
CA ALA A 525 -38.32 -5.58 -19.61
C ALA A 525 -38.01 -5.31 -21.10
N ARG A 526 -36.72 -5.30 -21.47
CA ARG A 526 -36.27 -5.06 -22.85
C ARG A 526 -36.08 -6.35 -23.65
N GLY A 527 -36.32 -7.52 -23.05
CA GLY A 527 -36.18 -8.82 -23.70
C GLY A 527 -34.75 -9.16 -24.12
N ALA A 528 -33.74 -8.66 -23.39
CA ALA A 528 -32.34 -8.94 -23.69
C ALA A 528 -32.01 -10.43 -23.49
N ASP A 529 -31.10 -10.95 -24.31
CA ASP A 529 -30.63 -12.34 -24.20
C ASP A 529 -29.67 -12.51 -23.03
N VAL A 530 -28.79 -11.53 -22.80
CA VAL A 530 -27.69 -11.61 -21.83
C VAL A 530 -27.55 -10.31 -21.06
N LEU A 531 -27.40 -10.40 -19.74
CA LEU A 531 -26.95 -9.30 -18.89
C LEU A 531 -25.56 -9.62 -18.34
N ILE A 532 -24.60 -8.73 -18.56
CA ILE A 532 -23.26 -8.82 -17.95
C ILE A 532 -23.11 -7.75 -16.87
N ALA A 533 -22.93 -8.18 -15.63
CA ALA A 533 -22.80 -7.30 -14.46
C ALA A 533 -21.33 -7.17 -14.04
N ASP A 534 -20.81 -5.93 -14.03
CA ASP A 534 -19.50 -5.61 -13.44
C ASP A 534 -19.61 -5.54 -11.91
N THR A 535 -18.50 -5.78 -11.20
CA THR A 535 -18.44 -5.73 -9.72
C THR A 535 -17.16 -5.08 -9.22
N ALA A 536 -17.18 -4.63 -7.97
CA ALA A 536 -15.98 -4.11 -7.30
C ALA A 536 -14.90 -5.20 -7.14
N GLY A 537 -13.61 -4.80 -7.14
CA GLY A 537 -12.47 -5.73 -7.06
C GLY A 537 -11.46 -5.48 -5.93
N ARG A 538 -11.86 -4.83 -4.82
CA ARG A 538 -10.96 -4.42 -3.74
C ARG A 538 -10.62 -5.56 -2.76
N LEU A 539 -9.76 -6.51 -3.16
CA LEU A 539 -9.41 -7.67 -2.32
C LEU A 539 -8.71 -7.31 -0.98
N HIS A 540 -8.12 -6.12 -0.86
CA HIS A 540 -7.44 -5.71 0.38
C HIS A 540 -8.38 -5.57 1.59
N THR A 541 -9.70 -5.49 1.36
CA THR A 541 -10.77 -5.52 2.38
C THR A 541 -11.55 -6.84 2.27
N LYS A 542 -10.88 -7.97 2.49
CA LYS A 542 -11.37 -9.32 2.17
C LYS A 542 -12.79 -9.62 2.68
N SER A 543 -13.14 -9.25 3.91
CA SER A 543 -14.47 -9.48 4.49
C SER A 543 -15.56 -8.70 3.75
N ASN A 544 -15.35 -7.38 3.60
CA ASN A 544 -16.39 -6.48 3.08
C ASN A 544 -16.71 -6.77 1.61
N LEU A 545 -15.70 -7.09 0.78
CA LEU A 545 -15.93 -7.43 -0.62
C LEU A 545 -16.71 -8.73 -0.78
N MET A 546 -16.38 -9.77 0.00
CA MET A 546 -17.04 -11.06 -0.12
C MET A 546 -18.48 -11.02 0.38
N GLU A 547 -18.76 -10.23 1.44
CA GLU A 547 -20.11 -9.95 1.90
C GLU A 547 -20.95 -9.21 0.86
N GLU A 548 -20.35 -8.22 0.19
CA GLU A 548 -20.99 -7.46 -0.89
C GLU A 548 -21.36 -8.36 -2.08
N LEU A 549 -20.44 -9.20 -2.54
CA LEU A 549 -20.69 -10.15 -3.62
C LEU A 549 -21.75 -11.21 -3.24
N SER A 550 -21.71 -11.68 -1.99
CA SER A 550 -22.74 -12.57 -1.44
C SER A 550 -24.12 -11.90 -1.35
N LYS A 551 -24.16 -10.59 -1.04
CA LYS A 551 -25.39 -9.78 -1.08
C LYS A 551 -25.92 -9.66 -2.51
N ILE A 552 -25.06 -9.37 -3.48
CA ILE A 552 -25.43 -9.27 -4.91
C ILE A 552 -26.06 -10.58 -5.39
N LYS A 553 -25.40 -11.73 -5.16
CA LYS A 553 -25.91 -13.05 -5.53
C LYS A 553 -27.30 -13.33 -4.93
N ARG A 554 -27.49 -13.04 -3.64
CA ARG A 554 -28.79 -13.21 -2.96
C ARG A 554 -29.89 -12.33 -3.52
N ILE A 555 -29.56 -11.13 -3.99
CA ILE A 555 -30.54 -10.20 -4.56
C ILE A 555 -30.93 -10.61 -5.97
N MET A 556 -29.98 -11.05 -6.79
CA MET A 556 -30.26 -11.64 -8.11
C MET A 556 -31.21 -12.84 -7.98
N ALA A 557 -30.93 -13.74 -7.04
CA ALA A 557 -31.73 -14.94 -6.77
C ALA A 557 -33.19 -14.65 -6.37
N ARG A 558 -33.53 -13.41 -5.94
CA ARG A 558 -34.91 -13.01 -5.63
C ARG A 558 -35.73 -12.68 -6.87
N LEU A 559 -35.07 -12.20 -7.93
CA LEU A 559 -35.72 -11.89 -9.21
C LEU A 559 -35.83 -13.14 -10.08
N ASP A 560 -34.80 -13.97 -10.03
CA ASP A 560 -34.71 -15.23 -10.77
C ASP A 560 -33.92 -16.24 -9.91
N PRO A 561 -34.54 -17.35 -9.46
CA PRO A 561 -33.88 -18.36 -8.64
C PRO A 561 -32.62 -18.97 -9.26
N GLU A 562 -32.49 -18.95 -10.60
CA GLU A 562 -31.31 -19.48 -11.31
C GLU A 562 -30.21 -18.42 -11.51
N ALA A 563 -30.48 -17.14 -11.19
CA ALA A 563 -29.52 -16.06 -11.34
C ALA A 563 -28.57 -15.92 -10.13
N PRO A 564 -27.27 -15.63 -10.35
CA PRO A 564 -26.58 -15.56 -11.65
C PRO A 564 -26.34 -16.95 -12.25
N HIS A 565 -26.54 -17.06 -13.56
CA HIS A 565 -26.35 -18.30 -14.32
C HIS A 565 -24.86 -18.63 -14.52
N GLU A 566 -24.03 -17.58 -14.64
CA GLU A 566 -22.58 -17.70 -14.67
C GLU A 566 -21.94 -16.72 -13.69
N VAL A 567 -21.07 -17.21 -12.81
CA VAL A 567 -20.17 -16.40 -11.99
C VAL A 567 -18.76 -16.55 -12.55
N LEU A 568 -18.33 -15.52 -13.28
CA LEU A 568 -17.13 -15.53 -14.09
C LEU A 568 -15.99 -14.79 -13.39
N LEU A 569 -14.97 -15.52 -12.92
CA LEU A 569 -13.80 -14.93 -12.28
C LEU A 569 -12.73 -14.57 -13.31
N VAL A 570 -12.32 -13.31 -13.35
CA VAL A 570 -11.22 -12.82 -14.18
C VAL A 570 -9.91 -12.84 -13.40
N LEU A 571 -8.90 -13.52 -13.94
CA LEU A 571 -7.58 -13.69 -13.35
C LEU A 571 -6.49 -13.23 -14.33
N ASP A 572 -5.44 -12.60 -13.78
CA ASP A 572 -4.26 -12.19 -14.53
C ASP A 572 -3.22 -13.32 -14.53
N ALA A 573 -2.86 -13.82 -15.71
CA ALA A 573 -1.90 -14.89 -15.90
C ALA A 573 -0.51 -14.56 -15.32
N GLY A 574 -0.13 -13.28 -15.26
CA GLY A 574 1.16 -12.84 -14.70
C GLY A 574 1.26 -12.94 -13.18
N THR A 575 0.15 -13.21 -12.48
CA THR A 575 0.11 -13.20 -11.02
C THR A 575 0.47 -14.54 -10.35
N GLY A 576 0.64 -15.61 -11.13
CA GLY A 576 1.08 -16.92 -10.66
C GLY A 576 0.23 -17.45 -9.50
N GLN A 577 0.88 -17.87 -8.40
CA GLN A 577 0.22 -18.44 -7.22
C GLN A 577 -0.83 -17.52 -6.56
N ASN A 578 -0.77 -16.20 -6.79
CA ASN A 578 -1.80 -15.29 -6.30
C ASN A 578 -3.16 -15.53 -6.96
N ALA A 579 -3.18 -15.97 -8.22
CA ALA A 579 -4.43 -16.31 -8.92
C ALA A 579 -5.15 -17.49 -8.25
N ILE A 580 -4.38 -18.49 -7.79
CA ILE A 580 -4.91 -19.66 -7.07
C ILE A 580 -5.55 -19.23 -5.74
N SER A 581 -4.86 -18.38 -4.97
CA SER A 581 -5.42 -17.88 -3.72
C SER A 581 -6.69 -17.05 -3.95
N GLN A 582 -6.75 -16.28 -5.04
CA GLN A 582 -7.93 -15.50 -5.41
C GLN A 582 -9.10 -16.42 -5.78
N ALA A 583 -8.86 -17.39 -6.67
CA ALA A 583 -9.88 -18.36 -7.09
C ALA A 583 -10.52 -19.06 -5.89
N ARG A 584 -9.71 -19.49 -4.91
CA ARG A 584 -10.22 -20.07 -3.65
C ARG A 584 -11.17 -19.13 -2.91
N LEU A 585 -10.74 -17.89 -2.64
CA LEU A 585 -11.53 -16.91 -1.87
C LEU A 585 -12.84 -16.54 -2.57
N PHE A 586 -12.82 -16.31 -3.88
CA PHE A 586 -14.04 -15.99 -4.62
C PHE A 586 -14.96 -17.21 -4.74
N ASN A 587 -14.42 -18.42 -4.90
CA ASN A 587 -15.24 -19.64 -4.94
C ASN A 587 -15.95 -19.90 -3.61
N GLU A 588 -15.27 -19.69 -2.50
CA GLU A 588 -15.87 -19.79 -1.16
C GLU A 588 -17.01 -18.77 -0.96
N ALA A 589 -16.88 -17.56 -1.50
CA ALA A 589 -17.86 -16.49 -1.31
C ALA A 589 -19.08 -16.57 -2.23
N VAL A 590 -18.88 -16.82 -3.52
CA VAL A 590 -19.96 -16.73 -4.52
C VAL A 590 -20.20 -18.00 -5.33
N GLY A 591 -19.34 -19.02 -5.22
CA GLY A 591 -19.41 -20.23 -6.03
C GLY A 591 -19.18 -19.91 -7.52
N LEU A 592 -17.95 -20.09 -7.98
CA LEU A 592 -17.55 -19.79 -9.34
C LEU A 592 -18.02 -20.90 -10.30
N THR A 593 -18.46 -20.50 -11.49
CA THR A 593 -18.87 -21.44 -12.54
C THR A 593 -17.99 -21.35 -13.79
N GLY A 594 -17.20 -20.27 -13.91
CA GLY A 594 -16.24 -20.10 -14.99
C GLY A 594 -15.05 -19.22 -14.65
N LEU A 595 -13.96 -19.41 -15.38
CA LEU A 595 -12.73 -18.62 -15.30
C LEU A 595 -12.43 -17.91 -16.62
N VAL A 596 -11.86 -16.71 -16.53
CA VAL A 596 -11.19 -16.02 -17.64
C VAL A 596 -9.75 -15.72 -17.27
N ILE A 597 -8.82 -16.13 -18.13
CA ILE A 597 -7.39 -15.89 -17.93
C ILE A 597 -6.92 -14.80 -18.88
N THR A 598 -6.53 -13.64 -18.37
CA THR A 598 -6.13 -12.47 -19.15
C THR A 598 -4.61 -12.28 -19.15
N LYS A 599 -4.14 -11.39 -20.05
CA LYS A 599 -2.74 -10.94 -20.15
C LYS A 599 -1.75 -12.07 -20.43
N LEU A 600 -2.16 -13.09 -21.17
CA LEU A 600 -1.28 -14.19 -21.56
C LEU A 600 -0.12 -13.70 -22.45
N ASP A 601 -0.38 -12.68 -23.27
CA ASP A 601 0.58 -11.93 -24.10
C ASP A 601 1.68 -11.20 -23.30
N GLY A 602 1.33 -10.77 -22.09
CA GLY A 602 2.23 -10.04 -21.22
C GLY A 602 3.31 -10.90 -20.56
N THR A 603 3.12 -12.22 -20.45
CA THR A 603 3.80 -13.03 -19.43
C THR A 603 4.44 -14.33 -19.96
N ALA A 604 5.54 -14.74 -19.33
CA ALA A 604 6.13 -16.08 -19.49
C ALA A 604 5.61 -17.09 -18.45
N LYS A 605 4.71 -16.64 -17.55
CA LYS A 605 4.16 -17.38 -16.41
C LYS A 605 2.77 -17.98 -16.72
N GLY A 606 2.54 -18.38 -17.96
CA GLY A 606 1.25 -18.94 -18.40
C GLY A 606 0.88 -20.28 -17.75
N GLY A 607 1.79 -20.92 -17.00
CA GLY A 607 1.58 -22.22 -16.37
C GLY A 607 0.51 -22.25 -15.28
N VAL A 608 0.12 -21.09 -14.75
CA VAL A 608 -0.91 -20.98 -13.70
C VAL A 608 -2.26 -21.60 -14.11
N VAL A 609 -2.57 -21.64 -15.41
CA VAL A 609 -3.80 -22.22 -15.96
C VAL A 609 -3.96 -23.70 -15.55
N PHE A 610 -2.86 -24.46 -15.56
CA PHE A 610 -2.87 -25.87 -15.17
C PHE A 610 -3.13 -26.05 -13.68
N ALA A 611 -2.54 -25.19 -12.85
CA ALA A 611 -2.76 -25.21 -11.41
C ALA A 611 -4.23 -24.93 -11.06
N LEU A 612 -4.83 -23.95 -11.73
CA LEU A 612 -6.24 -23.58 -11.55
C LEU A 612 -7.17 -24.73 -11.99
N ALA A 613 -6.94 -25.29 -13.18
CA ALA A 613 -7.71 -26.42 -13.68
C ALA A 613 -7.64 -27.61 -12.72
N ARG A 614 -6.44 -27.97 -12.27
CA ARG A 614 -6.23 -29.14 -11.41
C ARG A 614 -6.83 -28.98 -10.01
N GLN A 615 -6.69 -27.79 -9.42
CA GLN A 615 -7.10 -27.57 -8.03
C GLN A 615 -8.61 -27.33 -7.86
N PHE A 616 -9.25 -26.68 -8.85
CA PHE A 616 -10.64 -26.26 -8.70
C PHE A 616 -11.61 -26.99 -9.63
N GLY A 617 -11.15 -27.52 -10.77
CA GLY A 617 -12.03 -28.15 -11.76
C GLY A 617 -13.10 -27.22 -12.34
N ILE A 618 -12.93 -25.90 -12.19
CA ILE A 618 -13.86 -24.90 -12.72
C ILE A 618 -13.54 -24.69 -14.21
N PRO A 619 -14.56 -24.70 -15.10
CA PRO A 619 -14.37 -24.42 -16.51
C PRO A 619 -13.60 -23.14 -16.78
N ILE A 620 -12.61 -23.21 -17.67
CA ILE A 620 -12.00 -22.02 -18.25
C ILE A 620 -12.82 -21.70 -19.49
N ARG A 621 -13.53 -20.57 -19.47
CA ARG A 621 -14.44 -20.17 -20.56
C ARG A 621 -13.68 -19.42 -21.65
N PHE A 622 -12.82 -18.50 -21.23
CA PHE A 622 -12.15 -17.57 -22.14
C PHE A 622 -10.70 -17.32 -21.76
N ILE A 623 -9.91 -16.94 -22.76
CA ILE A 623 -8.54 -16.47 -22.60
C ILE A 623 -8.34 -15.13 -23.32
N GLY A 624 -7.64 -14.21 -22.66
CA GLY A 624 -7.27 -12.91 -23.19
C GLY A 624 -5.82 -12.90 -23.65
N VAL A 625 -5.60 -12.71 -24.95
CA VAL A 625 -4.29 -12.83 -25.62
C VAL A 625 -3.79 -11.51 -26.24
N GLY A 626 -4.34 -10.38 -25.80
CA GLY A 626 -3.99 -9.05 -26.28
C GLY A 626 -4.96 -7.97 -25.82
N GLU A 627 -4.77 -6.74 -26.29
CA GLU A 627 -5.54 -5.55 -25.91
C GLU A 627 -6.72 -5.25 -26.86
N GLY A 628 -6.68 -5.72 -28.10
CA GLY A 628 -7.73 -5.54 -29.10
C GLY A 628 -9.06 -6.16 -28.71
N ILE A 629 -10.15 -5.65 -29.30
CA ILE A 629 -11.52 -6.09 -28.98
C ILE A 629 -11.78 -7.58 -29.28
N GLU A 630 -11.10 -8.09 -30.31
CA GLU A 630 -11.15 -9.48 -30.77
C GLU A 630 -10.09 -10.39 -30.11
N ASP A 631 -9.37 -9.91 -29.08
CA ASP A 631 -8.32 -10.66 -28.40
C ASP A 631 -8.83 -11.46 -27.20
N LEU A 632 -10.16 -11.56 -27.03
CA LEU A 632 -10.81 -12.52 -26.14
C LEU A 632 -11.25 -13.73 -26.98
N GLN A 633 -10.72 -14.91 -26.66
CA GLN A 633 -11.04 -16.14 -27.38
C GLN A 633 -11.70 -17.16 -26.45
N ASP A 634 -12.56 -18.02 -27.01
CA ASP A 634 -13.05 -19.21 -26.31
C ASP A 634 -11.85 -20.10 -25.96
N PHE A 635 -11.85 -20.67 -24.75
CA PHE A 635 -10.78 -21.57 -24.35
C PHE A 635 -10.98 -22.96 -24.96
N ASP A 636 -10.02 -23.38 -25.79
CA ASP A 636 -9.90 -24.75 -26.28
C ASP A 636 -8.56 -25.33 -25.81
N ALA A 637 -8.62 -26.37 -24.97
CA ALA A 637 -7.44 -27.00 -24.41
C ALA A 637 -6.49 -27.54 -25.48
N ARG A 638 -7.01 -28.02 -26.62
CA ARG A 638 -6.16 -28.57 -27.68
C ARG A 638 -5.38 -27.47 -28.38
N SER A 639 -6.06 -26.43 -28.83
CA SER A 639 -5.45 -25.26 -29.48
C SER A 639 -4.47 -24.55 -28.55
N PHE A 640 -4.79 -24.43 -27.25
CA PHE A 640 -3.90 -23.84 -26.26
C PHE A 640 -2.60 -24.65 -26.11
N ILE A 641 -2.70 -25.97 -26.01
CA ILE A 641 -1.54 -26.86 -25.92
C ILE A 641 -0.75 -26.85 -27.23
N ASP A 642 -1.38 -26.96 -28.38
CA ASP A 642 -0.69 -26.94 -29.67
C ASP A 642 0.05 -25.61 -29.88
N ALA A 643 -0.55 -24.48 -29.48
CA ALA A 643 0.10 -23.17 -29.53
C ALA A 643 1.33 -23.05 -28.59
N LEU A 644 1.33 -23.74 -27.44
CA LEU A 644 2.47 -23.80 -26.51
C LEU A 644 3.64 -24.64 -27.04
N PHE A 645 3.37 -25.62 -27.92
CA PHE A 645 4.37 -26.58 -28.41
C PHE A 645 4.76 -26.39 -29.89
N ASP A 646 4.12 -25.45 -30.60
CA ASP A 646 4.41 -25.19 -32.00
C ASP A 646 5.87 -24.75 -32.24
N ARG A 647 6.59 -25.54 -33.04
CA ARG A 647 8.03 -25.40 -33.35
C ARG A 647 8.31 -24.58 -34.61
N GLN A 648 7.32 -24.16 -35.38
CA GLN A 648 7.55 -23.44 -36.64
C GLN A 648 7.83 -21.94 -36.42
N ALA A 649 9.06 -21.58 -35.99
CA ALA A 649 9.63 -20.22 -36.15
C ALA A 649 11.14 -20.14 -35.79
N ALA A 650 11.98 -21.11 -36.15
CA ALA A 650 13.44 -21.01 -35.96
C ALA A 650 14.28 -21.16 -37.24
N CYS A 651 13.66 -21.37 -38.41
CA CYS A 651 14.35 -21.41 -39.70
C CYS A 651 13.67 -20.50 -40.73
N SER A 652 13.79 -19.20 -40.55
CA SER A 652 13.63 -18.20 -41.62
C SER A 652 13.98 -16.79 -41.10
N ALA A 653 15.26 -16.57 -40.84
CA ALA A 653 15.89 -15.25 -40.85
C ALA A 653 17.37 -15.41 -41.21
#